data_AF-A0A2Z7CPB0-F1
#
_entry.id   AF-A0A2Z7CPB0-F1
#
_cell.length_a   1.000
_cell.length_b   1.000
_cell.length_c   1.000
_cell.angle_alpha   90.00
_cell.angle_beta   90.00
_cell.angle_gamma   90.00
#
_symmetry.space_group_name_H-M   'P 1'
#
loop_
_entity.id
_entity.type
_entity.pdbx_description
1 polymer ?
#
loop_
_entity_poly.entity_id
_entity_poly.type
_entity_poly.pdbx_seq_one_letter_code
_entity_poly.pdbx_strand_id
1 'polypeptide(L)'
;MERLGSEGALAGLETSMKEDLCMEIDPPFKESPATAEDWRRALNKVVPAVVVLRTNACRAFDTESAGASYATGFVVDKSRGIILTNRHVVKPGPVVAEAMFVNREEIPVYPIYRDPVHDFGFFRYDPSAIKFLTYEEIPLAPEAACVGLEIRVVGNDSGEKVSILAGTLARLDRDAPQYKKDGYNDFNTFYMQAASGTKGGSSGSPVIDWQGRAVALNAGSKTSSASAFFLPLERVVRAFKLLQKGKDPVTNTWDAVTIPRGTLQVTFLHKGFDETRRLGLRSETEQLVRHASPPGETGMLVVDSVVPDGPAHKHLEPGDVLVRLNGEVSTQFLKMETLLDDSVHHKVELQIERGGKPLTMDLTVQDLHSITPDYFLEVSGAVIHPLSYQQARNFRFQCGLVYVAEQGYMLFRAGVARHSIIKKFAGEDISRLEDFISVMSKLSRGARVPLEYISYLDRHRRKSVLVTVDRHEWYAPPQIYTRNDSTGLWTVKPVLPLEAPLLSSRMSPIDHNLASNIVSPCSTEVIMEQGHNCVGQEPMEGVTSMETSCEHVDEGPHPLDESDTGTKKRRVDEDLSVDGVLLPDCSLHEPREEGLGESVSEAETVSRDYQGAAGAAANASVAERVIEPTLVMFEVHVPSSCMIDGVHSQHFFGTGVIIYHSQTMGLVAVDKNTVAVSVSDVMLSFAAYPIEIPGEVVFLHPVHNFALVAYDPSALGIGASVVRAAELLPEPALRRGDPVCLVGLSRSLQATSRKSFVTNPCAALNIGSADCPRFRATNMEVIEIDTDFGGAFSGVLTDELGRVHAIWGSFSTQLKYSSSSSEDHQFVRGIPIYTISSILDKIISGAEGPALLINGIKRPMPLVRILEVEVYPTLLSKARSFGLSDSWIQALVKKDPIRRQVLRVKGCFSGSKAENLLEQGDMVLAINKVPVTCFGDIEDACQGLDQCKDSDGKLNMTIFRQGREMDLLVGTDVRDGNGTTRVINWCGCIVQEPHSAVRALGFLPEEGHGVYVARWCHGSPVHRYGLYALQWIVEVNGKPTPDLDAFVAVTKEIEHGEFVRVKTVHLNGKPRVLTLKQDLHYWPTWELRFDPEMAVWSRRMIKALDCESQ
;
A
#
# COMPACT_ATOMS: atom_id res chain seq x y z
N MET A 1 -7.27 -64.58 -10.93
CA MET A 1 -6.41 -65.09 -12.01
C MET A 1 -4.99 -64.70 -11.62
N GLU A 2 -4.31 -65.54 -10.85
CA GLU A 2 -3.28 -66.53 -11.25
C GLU A 2 -1.96 -66.03 -10.62
N ARG A 3 -1.15 -66.76 -9.86
CA ARG A 3 -1.10 -68.16 -9.41
C ARG A 3 -0.28 -68.24 -8.11
N LEU A 4 -0.58 -69.26 -7.33
CA LEU A 4 0.11 -69.75 -6.13
C LEU A 4 1.38 -70.58 -6.43
N GLY A 5 2.22 -70.75 -5.40
CA GLY A 5 3.08 -71.94 -5.14
C GLY A 5 4.59 -71.69 -5.31
N SER A 6 5.51 -72.24 -4.51
CA SER A 6 5.44 -73.23 -3.43
C SER A 6 6.70 -73.17 -2.54
N GLU A 7 6.59 -73.79 -1.37
CA GLU A 7 7.66 -74.16 -0.42
C GLU A 7 8.72 -75.12 -1.02
N GLY A 8 9.88 -75.24 -0.34
CA GLY A 8 10.76 -76.41 -0.44
C GLY A 8 12.21 -76.20 0.02
N ALA A 9 12.58 -76.84 1.13
CA ALA A 9 13.85 -76.74 1.85
C ALA A 9 14.99 -77.68 1.35
N LEU A 10 16.15 -77.58 2.04
CA LEU A 10 17.36 -78.45 2.11
C LEU A 10 18.53 -78.04 1.19
N ALA A 11 19.82 -78.18 1.51
CA ALA A 11 20.65 -78.24 2.73
C ALA A 11 22.09 -78.57 2.25
N GLY A 12 23.11 -77.92 2.84
CA GLY A 12 24.54 -78.33 2.83
C GLY A 12 25.36 -77.93 1.57
N LEU A 13 26.67 -77.72 1.62
CA LEU A 13 27.70 -77.67 2.68
C LEU A 13 29.00 -77.21 1.97
N GLU A 14 29.91 -76.53 2.70
CA GLU A 14 31.35 -76.31 2.41
C GLU A 14 31.72 -75.35 1.24
N THR A 15 32.70 -74.43 1.33
CA THR A 15 34.01 -74.45 2.00
C THR A 15 34.51 -73.07 2.43
N SER A 16 35.29 -73.07 3.51
CA SER A 16 36.12 -72.00 4.06
C SER A 16 37.04 -71.27 3.06
N MET A 17 37.29 -69.98 3.27
CA MET A 17 38.64 -69.45 3.49
C MET A 17 38.64 -67.93 3.81
N LYS A 18 39.42 -67.58 4.84
CA LYS A 18 39.99 -66.27 5.24
C LYS A 18 39.27 -65.47 6.32
N GLU A 19 39.74 -65.74 7.55
CA GLU A 19 39.87 -64.78 8.65
C GLU A 19 40.87 -63.64 8.32
N ASP A 20 40.80 -62.63 9.18
CA ASP A 20 41.72 -61.49 9.41
C ASP A 20 41.44 -60.19 8.66
N LEU A 21 40.53 -59.40 9.24
CA LEU A 21 40.65 -57.94 9.47
C LEU A 21 39.60 -57.52 10.51
N CYS A 22 39.85 -57.84 11.78
CA CYS A 22 39.13 -57.24 12.91
C CYS A 22 39.61 -55.80 13.08
N MET A 23 38.77 -54.82 12.70
CA MET A 23 38.79 -53.51 13.34
C MET A 23 37.86 -53.56 14.55
N GLU A 24 38.38 -53.21 15.71
CA GLU A 24 37.59 -53.03 16.95
C GLU A 24 36.46 -52.05 16.67
N ILE A 25 35.22 -52.54 16.77
CA ILE A 25 34.01 -51.73 16.77
C ILE A 25 33.84 -51.25 18.21
N ASP A 26 33.75 -49.93 18.38
CA ASP A 26 33.35 -49.26 19.62
C ASP A 26 32.12 -49.94 20.27
N PRO A 27 31.97 -49.91 21.61
CA PRO A 27 30.89 -50.62 22.29
C PRO A 27 29.50 -50.10 21.84
N PRO A 28 28.45 -50.95 21.92
CA PRO A 28 27.14 -50.61 21.40
C PRO A 28 26.53 -49.43 22.16
N PHE A 29 25.98 -48.47 21.42
CA PHE A 29 25.11 -47.40 21.88
C PHE A 29 24.12 -47.94 22.95
N LYS A 30 24.28 -47.50 24.20
CA LYS A 30 23.29 -47.71 25.26
C LYS A 30 22.27 -46.57 25.22
N GLU A 31 21.18 -46.72 24.48
CA GLU A 31 19.91 -46.10 24.84
C GLU A 31 18.77 -47.05 24.49
N SER A 32 17.91 -47.34 25.47
CA SER A 32 16.65 -48.05 25.23
C SER A 32 15.77 -47.14 24.36
N PRO A 33 15.25 -47.59 23.20
CA PRO A 33 14.39 -46.75 22.39
C PRO A 33 13.17 -46.32 23.23
N ALA A 34 12.87 -45.01 23.21
CA ALA A 34 11.75 -44.44 23.95
C ALA A 34 10.46 -45.20 23.61
N THR A 35 9.71 -45.60 24.63
CA THR A 35 8.48 -46.36 24.40
C THR A 35 7.34 -45.42 23.98
N ALA A 36 6.29 -45.97 23.36
CA ALA A 36 5.08 -45.20 23.06
C ALA A 36 4.42 -44.62 24.33
N GLU A 37 4.59 -45.28 25.48
CA GLU A 37 4.10 -44.79 26.77
C GLU A 37 4.88 -43.58 27.27
N ASP A 38 6.20 -43.54 27.05
CA ASP A 38 7.04 -42.40 27.40
C ASP A 38 6.62 -41.16 26.61
N TRP A 39 6.43 -41.30 25.29
CA TRP A 39 5.91 -40.23 24.44
C TRP A 39 4.52 -39.77 24.87
N ARG A 40 3.62 -40.70 25.22
CA ARG A 40 2.28 -40.34 25.71
C ARG A 40 2.34 -39.53 27.01
N ARG A 41 3.25 -39.89 27.92
CA ARG A 41 3.47 -39.18 29.18
C ARG A 41 4.04 -37.78 28.94
N ALA A 42 5.04 -37.65 28.08
CA ALA A 42 5.60 -36.36 27.69
C ALA A 42 4.55 -35.44 27.05
N LEU A 43 3.78 -35.95 26.09
CA LEU A 43 2.76 -35.17 25.39
C LEU A 43 1.62 -34.72 26.31
N ASN A 44 1.19 -35.56 27.26
CA ASN A 44 0.18 -35.18 28.25
C ASN A 44 0.64 -34.01 29.15
N LYS A 45 1.96 -33.88 29.38
CA LYS A 45 2.54 -32.75 30.12
C LYS A 45 2.72 -31.51 29.25
N VAL A 46 3.18 -31.70 28.01
CA VAL A 46 3.58 -30.61 27.10
C VAL A 46 2.38 -29.93 26.43
N VAL A 47 1.41 -30.70 25.92
CA VAL A 47 0.29 -30.14 25.12
C VAL A 47 -0.49 -29.05 25.86
N PRO A 48 -0.83 -29.18 27.16
CA PRO A 48 -1.51 -28.11 27.91
C PRO A 48 -0.72 -26.81 28.04
N ALA A 49 0.61 -26.87 27.92
CA ALA A 49 1.51 -25.71 28.07
C ALA A 49 1.81 -25.00 26.73
N VAL A 50 1.37 -25.58 25.62
CA VAL A 50 1.49 -24.99 24.27
C VAL A 50 0.28 -24.10 24.01
N VAL A 51 0.54 -22.90 23.49
CA VAL A 51 -0.48 -21.88 23.24
C VAL A 51 -0.47 -21.46 21.77
N VAL A 52 -1.65 -21.08 21.29
CA VAL A 52 -1.81 -20.38 20.01
C VAL A 52 -1.68 -18.89 20.25
N LEU A 53 -0.70 -18.25 19.63
CA LEU A 53 -0.51 -16.81 19.68
C LEU A 53 -1.23 -16.16 18.51
N ARG A 54 -2.16 -15.25 18.82
CA ARG A 54 -2.84 -14.41 17.84
C ARG A 54 -2.30 -12.99 17.92
N THR A 55 -1.55 -12.57 16.91
CA THR A 55 -0.82 -11.30 16.93
C THR A 55 -1.28 -10.36 15.84
N ASN A 56 -1.37 -9.08 16.19
CA ASN A 56 -1.69 -7.97 15.30
C ASN A 56 -0.50 -7.01 15.28
N ALA A 57 0.24 -6.96 14.18
CA ALA A 57 1.25 -5.92 13.95
C ALA A 57 0.52 -4.64 13.52
N CYS A 58 0.46 -3.63 14.39
CA CYS A 58 -0.41 -2.47 14.21
C CYS A 58 0.13 -1.46 13.18
N ARG A 59 1.45 -1.42 12.99
CA ARG A 59 2.15 -0.58 12.01
C ARG A 59 3.28 -1.40 11.37
N ALA A 60 3.65 -1.05 10.15
CA ALA A 60 4.87 -1.56 9.55
C ALA A 60 6.08 -1.04 10.34
N PHE A 61 7.08 -1.88 10.58
CA PHE A 61 8.26 -1.51 11.35
C PHE A 61 9.42 -2.46 11.05
N ASP A 62 10.61 -1.92 10.88
CA ASP A 62 11.83 -2.66 10.56
C ASP A 62 11.67 -3.52 9.29
N THR A 63 11.62 -4.83 9.43
CA THR A 63 11.45 -5.79 8.32
C THR A 63 10.00 -6.21 8.10
N GLU A 64 9.07 -5.77 8.95
CA GLU A 64 7.72 -6.31 9.01
C GLU A 64 6.66 -5.30 8.54
N SER A 65 5.63 -5.82 7.86
CA SER A 65 4.44 -5.05 7.46
C SER A 65 3.34 -5.16 8.53
N ALA A 66 2.40 -4.21 8.53
CA ALA A 66 1.20 -4.32 9.35
C ALA A 66 0.35 -5.53 8.91
N GLY A 67 -0.22 -6.27 9.86
CA GLY A 67 -0.93 -7.51 9.54
C GLY A 67 -1.46 -8.25 10.77
N ALA A 68 -2.24 -9.30 10.55
CA ALA A 68 -2.69 -10.21 11.59
C ALA A 68 -2.15 -11.61 11.28
N SER A 69 -1.65 -12.32 12.29
CA SER A 69 -1.03 -13.63 12.11
C SER A 69 -1.32 -14.57 13.28
N TYR A 70 -1.22 -15.87 13.00
CA TYR A 70 -1.32 -16.95 13.98
C TYR A 70 0.03 -17.66 14.08
N ALA A 71 0.44 -17.98 15.30
CA ALA A 71 1.66 -18.70 15.56
C ALA A 71 1.51 -19.59 16.81
N THR A 72 2.59 -20.27 17.17
CA THR A 72 2.69 -21.08 18.37
C THR A 72 3.63 -20.43 19.38
N GLY A 73 3.34 -20.61 20.67
CA GLY A 73 4.29 -20.38 21.75
C GLY A 73 4.11 -21.43 22.83
N PHE A 74 4.96 -21.43 23.84
CA PHE A 74 4.83 -22.34 24.97
C PHE A 74 5.33 -21.75 26.28
N VAL A 75 4.75 -22.19 27.39
CA VAL A 75 5.09 -21.69 28.72
C VAL A 75 6.43 -22.27 29.19
N VAL A 76 7.35 -21.37 29.54
CA VAL A 76 8.70 -21.70 30.06
C VAL A 76 8.90 -21.31 31.52
N ASP A 77 8.07 -20.40 32.05
CA ASP A 77 8.01 -20.09 33.49
C ASP A 77 6.56 -19.85 33.89
N LYS A 78 5.95 -20.81 34.58
CA LYS A 78 4.55 -20.71 35.02
C LYS A 78 4.39 -19.71 36.16
N SER A 79 5.38 -19.63 37.06
CA SER A 79 5.31 -18.77 38.25
C SER A 79 5.37 -17.29 37.91
N ARG A 80 6.15 -16.93 36.89
CA ARG A 80 6.26 -15.57 36.37
C ARG A 80 5.33 -15.29 35.20
N GLY A 81 4.79 -16.33 34.56
CA GLY A 81 3.93 -16.19 33.40
C GLY A 81 4.71 -15.81 32.14
N ILE A 82 5.74 -16.59 31.78
CA ILE A 82 6.59 -16.33 30.61
C ILE A 82 6.31 -17.38 29.52
N ILE A 83 6.07 -16.90 28.30
CA ILE A 83 5.90 -17.69 27.08
C ILE A 83 7.08 -17.43 26.14
N LEU A 84 7.66 -18.49 25.59
CA LEU A 84 8.69 -18.44 24.54
C LEU A 84 8.05 -18.65 23.17
N THR A 85 8.52 -17.89 22.18
CA THR A 85 8.16 -18.02 20.76
C THR A 85 9.25 -17.38 19.88
N ASN A 86 9.03 -17.30 18.56
CA ASN A 86 9.93 -16.64 17.64
C ASN A 86 9.89 -15.10 17.72
N ARG A 87 10.96 -14.42 17.30
CA ARG A 87 11.05 -12.95 17.26
C ARG A 87 9.99 -12.37 16.31
N HIS A 88 9.81 -12.98 15.14
CA HIS A 88 8.80 -12.52 14.16
C HIS A 88 7.35 -12.73 14.62
N VAL A 89 7.13 -13.50 15.69
CA VAL A 89 5.81 -13.64 16.34
C VAL A 89 5.62 -12.53 17.38
N VAL A 90 6.68 -12.24 18.15
CA VAL A 90 6.71 -11.09 19.09
C VAL A 90 6.61 -9.76 18.36
N LYS A 91 7.07 -9.69 17.10
CA LYS A 91 7.14 -8.50 16.24
C LYS A 91 8.19 -7.48 16.74
N PRO A 92 8.99 -6.88 15.84
CA PRO A 92 9.89 -5.78 16.21
C PRO A 92 9.13 -4.46 16.41
N GLY A 93 7.94 -4.31 15.82
CA GLY A 93 7.09 -3.11 15.92
C GLY A 93 6.00 -3.19 16.99
N PRO A 94 5.02 -2.27 16.97
CA PRO A 94 3.83 -2.32 17.79
C PRO A 94 3.00 -3.58 17.52
N VAL A 95 2.67 -4.30 18.60
CA VAL A 95 1.92 -5.55 18.55
C VAL A 95 0.82 -5.59 19.60
N VAL A 96 -0.34 -6.13 19.22
CA VAL A 96 -1.37 -6.59 20.15
C VAL A 96 -1.47 -8.10 20.05
N ALA A 97 -1.30 -8.81 21.16
CA ALA A 97 -1.20 -10.25 21.18
C ALA A 97 -2.10 -10.88 22.24
N GLU A 98 -2.67 -12.05 21.92
CA GLU A 98 -3.40 -12.90 22.86
C GLU A 98 -2.90 -14.33 22.73
N ALA A 99 -2.81 -15.04 23.87
CA ALA A 99 -2.53 -16.46 23.92
C ALA A 99 -3.84 -17.22 24.16
N MET A 100 -4.13 -18.19 23.29
CA MET A 100 -5.24 -19.12 23.42
C MET A 100 -4.69 -20.49 23.82
N PHE A 101 -5.08 -20.98 24.99
CA PHE A 101 -4.70 -22.30 25.49
C PHE A 101 -5.56 -23.40 24.86
N VAL A 102 -5.17 -24.66 25.08
CA VAL A 102 -5.86 -25.84 24.49
C VAL A 102 -7.34 -25.96 24.86
N ASN A 103 -7.74 -25.41 26.01
CA ASN A 103 -9.13 -25.36 26.46
C ASN A 103 -9.89 -24.11 25.98
N ARG A 104 -9.29 -23.32 25.09
CA ARG A 104 -9.81 -22.05 24.56
C ARG A 104 -9.93 -20.91 25.58
N GLU A 105 -9.24 -20.98 26.72
CA GLU A 105 -9.02 -19.78 27.53
C GLU A 105 -8.08 -18.83 26.78
N GLU A 106 -8.55 -17.59 26.57
CA GLU A 106 -7.81 -16.52 25.88
C GLU A 106 -7.34 -15.50 26.90
N ILE A 107 -6.04 -15.19 26.89
CA ILE A 107 -5.44 -14.20 27.78
C ILE A 107 -4.59 -13.19 27.01
N PRO A 108 -4.57 -11.91 27.41
CA PRO A 108 -3.67 -10.93 26.81
C PRO A 108 -2.22 -11.27 27.16
N VAL A 109 -1.32 -11.05 26.20
CA VAL A 109 0.12 -11.26 26.40
C VAL A 109 0.90 -10.04 25.92
N TYR A 110 1.99 -9.72 26.62
CA TYR A 110 2.78 -8.49 26.39
C TYR A 110 4.24 -8.86 26.09
N PRO A 111 4.85 -8.31 25.02
CA PRO A 111 6.27 -8.52 24.75
C PRO A 111 7.13 -8.05 25.92
N ILE A 112 8.10 -8.85 26.33
CA ILE A 112 9.12 -8.46 27.32
C ILE A 112 10.54 -8.53 26.78
N TYR A 113 10.77 -9.32 25.73
CA TYR A 113 12.07 -9.40 25.07
C TYR A 113 11.94 -9.93 23.65
N ARG A 114 12.85 -9.48 22.80
CA ARG A 114 13.01 -9.92 21.42
C ARG A 114 14.46 -9.70 21.05
N ASP A 115 15.07 -10.78 20.57
CA ASP A 115 16.47 -10.77 20.20
C ASP A 115 16.67 -9.91 18.94
N PRO A 116 17.67 -9.01 18.86
CA PRO A 116 17.89 -8.19 17.67
C PRO A 116 18.30 -8.97 16.42
N VAL A 117 18.86 -10.17 16.58
CA VAL A 117 19.53 -10.94 15.52
C VAL A 117 18.89 -12.29 15.27
N HIS A 118 18.57 -13.04 16.32
CA HIS A 118 18.06 -14.40 16.27
C HIS A 118 16.54 -14.47 16.44
N ASP A 119 15.93 -15.47 15.82
CA ASP A 119 14.47 -15.52 15.74
C ASP A 119 13.81 -16.07 17.02
N PHE A 120 14.04 -15.43 18.16
CA PHE A 120 13.33 -15.73 19.42
C PHE A 120 12.93 -14.48 20.21
N GLY A 121 11.90 -14.64 21.04
CA GLY A 121 11.45 -13.63 21.97
C GLY A 121 10.52 -14.20 23.03
N PHE A 122 10.17 -13.36 24.00
CA PHE A 122 9.35 -13.74 25.14
C PHE A 122 8.16 -12.80 25.30
N PHE A 123 7.02 -13.41 25.63
CA PHE A 123 5.83 -12.74 26.11
C PHE A 123 5.66 -12.97 27.60
N ARG A 124 5.11 -11.98 28.32
CA ARG A 124 4.55 -12.13 29.66
C ARG A 124 3.03 -12.25 29.61
N TYR A 125 2.47 -12.98 30.56
CA TYR A 125 1.04 -13.08 30.80
C TYR A 125 0.76 -13.16 32.31
N ASP A 126 -0.49 -12.99 32.70
CA ASP A 126 -0.93 -13.19 34.10
C ASP A 126 -1.41 -14.64 34.29
N PRO A 127 -0.68 -15.50 35.05
CA PRO A 127 -1.11 -16.86 35.30
C PRO A 127 -2.44 -16.96 36.05
N SER A 128 -2.82 -15.94 36.83
CA SER A 128 -4.08 -15.93 37.58
C SER A 128 -5.31 -15.71 36.69
N ALA A 129 -5.10 -15.25 35.45
CA ALA A 129 -6.17 -15.12 34.46
C ALA A 129 -6.66 -16.49 33.95
N ILE A 130 -5.87 -17.56 34.10
CA ILE A 130 -6.23 -18.92 33.71
C ILE A 130 -6.96 -19.59 34.87
N LYS A 131 -8.22 -19.95 34.66
CA LYS A 131 -9.12 -20.42 35.73
C LYS A 131 -9.39 -21.91 35.68
N PHE A 132 -9.37 -22.51 34.48
CA PHE A 132 -9.88 -23.87 34.28
C PHE A 132 -8.82 -24.86 33.82
N LEU A 133 -7.71 -24.39 33.23
CA LEU A 133 -6.63 -25.25 32.78
C LEU A 133 -5.58 -25.51 33.85
N THR A 134 -5.25 -26.78 34.06
CA THR A 134 -4.02 -27.17 34.74
C THR A 134 -2.95 -27.51 33.70
N TYR A 135 -1.80 -26.87 33.80
CA TYR A 135 -0.66 -27.06 32.91
C TYR A 135 0.65 -26.88 33.68
N GLU A 136 1.75 -27.41 33.16
CA GLU A 136 3.10 -27.30 33.73
C GLU A 136 4.02 -26.57 32.75
N GLU A 137 5.10 -25.96 33.23
CA GLU A 137 6.10 -25.37 32.33
C GLU A 137 6.93 -26.43 31.59
N ILE A 138 7.38 -26.09 30.39
CA ILE A 138 8.24 -26.95 29.57
C ILE A 138 9.70 -26.62 29.87
N PRO A 139 10.50 -27.56 30.41
CA PRO A 139 11.91 -27.34 30.67
C PRO A 139 12.69 -27.15 29.37
N LEU A 140 13.62 -26.20 29.34
CA LEU A 140 14.58 -26.01 28.24
C LEU A 140 15.84 -26.85 28.51
N ALA A 141 16.24 -27.68 27.55
CA ALA A 141 17.39 -28.59 27.65
C ALA A 141 18.21 -28.59 26.34
N PRO A 142 18.87 -27.48 25.96
CA PRO A 142 19.70 -27.41 24.76
C PRO A 142 20.76 -28.52 24.70
N GLU A 143 21.31 -28.92 25.85
CA GLU A 143 22.36 -29.92 25.98
C GLU A 143 21.94 -31.34 25.56
N ALA A 144 20.64 -31.61 25.45
CA ALA A 144 20.12 -32.90 25.03
C ALA A 144 20.07 -33.05 23.49
N ALA A 145 20.27 -31.99 22.71
CA ALA A 145 20.23 -32.04 21.25
C ALA A 145 21.43 -32.81 20.68
N CYS A 146 21.17 -33.96 20.05
CA CYS A 146 22.18 -34.77 19.36
C CYS A 146 21.64 -35.33 18.04
N VAL A 147 22.54 -35.63 17.09
CA VAL A 147 22.16 -36.28 15.83
C VAL A 147 21.63 -37.68 16.13
N GLY A 148 20.48 -38.03 15.56
CA GLY A 148 19.77 -39.29 15.83
C GLY A 148 18.71 -39.20 16.93
N LEU A 149 18.61 -38.09 17.65
CA LEU A 149 17.57 -37.89 18.66
C LEU A 149 16.17 -37.90 18.02
N GLU A 150 15.28 -38.78 18.51
CA GLU A 150 13.86 -38.71 18.19
C GLU A 150 13.21 -37.50 18.84
N ILE A 151 12.46 -36.74 18.05
CA ILE A 151 11.80 -35.52 18.49
C ILE A 151 10.32 -35.51 18.13
N ARG A 152 9.55 -34.69 18.86
CA ARG A 152 8.20 -34.29 18.47
C ARG A 152 8.11 -32.77 18.43
N VAL A 153 7.50 -32.23 17.38
CA VAL A 153 7.15 -30.81 17.29
C VAL A 153 5.69 -30.68 17.67
N VAL A 154 5.40 -29.97 18.76
CA VAL A 154 4.03 -29.80 19.28
C VAL A 154 3.59 -28.37 19.02
N GLY A 155 2.65 -28.15 18.11
CA GLY A 155 2.27 -26.81 17.71
C GLY A 155 0.94 -26.73 17.02
N ASN A 156 0.54 -25.54 16.62
CA ASN A 156 -0.74 -25.35 15.95
C ASN A 156 -0.63 -25.53 14.42
N ASP A 157 -1.67 -26.10 13.80
CA ASP A 157 -1.85 -26.08 12.34
C ASP A 157 -2.85 -24.97 11.98
N SER A 158 -2.33 -23.77 11.71
CA SER A 158 -3.09 -22.63 11.17
C SER A 158 -4.36 -22.19 11.93
N GLY A 159 -4.47 -22.44 13.25
CA GLY A 159 -5.60 -21.97 14.06
C GLY A 159 -6.66 -23.02 14.41
N GLU A 160 -6.59 -24.22 13.83
CA GLU A 160 -7.67 -25.22 13.95
C GLU A 160 -7.52 -26.14 15.17
N LYS A 161 -6.36 -26.81 15.33
CA LYS A 161 -6.05 -27.77 16.43
C LYS A 161 -4.54 -27.92 16.66
N VAL A 162 -4.16 -28.40 17.86
CA VAL A 162 -2.79 -28.83 18.17
C VAL A 162 -2.41 -30.03 17.28
N SER A 163 -1.32 -29.88 16.54
CA SER A 163 -0.64 -30.85 15.70
C SER A 163 0.64 -31.33 16.38
N ILE A 164 0.91 -32.63 16.25
CA ILE A 164 2.12 -33.27 16.80
C ILE A 164 2.83 -33.95 15.63
N LEU A 165 4.00 -33.45 15.28
CA LEU A 165 4.79 -33.93 14.15
C LEU A 165 6.02 -34.67 14.66
N ALA A 166 6.23 -35.88 14.14
CA ALA A 166 7.42 -36.68 14.46
C ALA A 166 8.58 -36.35 13.52
N GLY A 167 9.80 -36.41 14.06
CA GLY A 167 11.03 -36.28 13.29
C GLY A 167 12.22 -36.83 14.07
N THR A 168 13.38 -36.84 13.41
CA THR A 168 14.67 -37.20 14.01
C THR A 168 15.67 -36.12 13.64
N LEU A 169 16.45 -35.63 14.60
CA LEU A 169 17.49 -34.64 14.34
C LEU A 169 18.55 -35.25 13.42
N ALA A 170 18.69 -34.69 12.23
CA ALA A 170 19.63 -35.14 11.22
C ALA A 170 20.94 -34.35 11.27
N ARG A 171 20.89 -33.08 11.71
CA ARG A 171 22.02 -32.16 11.69
C ARG A 171 21.89 -31.06 12.74
N LEU A 172 23.01 -30.57 13.27
CA LEU A 172 23.08 -29.50 14.27
C LEU A 172 23.84 -28.24 13.80
N ASP A 173 24.66 -28.37 12.77
CA ASP A 173 25.59 -27.39 12.23
C ASP A 173 25.14 -26.84 10.87
N ARG A 174 23.82 -26.71 10.65
CA ARG A 174 23.30 -26.19 9.39
C ARG A 174 23.38 -24.66 9.36
N ASP A 175 23.60 -24.09 8.17
CA ASP A 175 23.48 -22.65 7.98
C ASP A 175 22.05 -22.14 8.29
N ALA A 176 21.99 -20.89 8.76
CA ALA A 176 20.74 -20.19 9.00
C ALA A 176 19.87 -20.10 7.71
N PRO A 177 18.55 -20.20 7.83
CA PRO A 177 17.64 -20.09 6.69
C PRO A 177 17.69 -18.69 6.07
N GLN A 178 17.66 -18.64 4.73
CA GLN A 178 17.45 -17.42 3.95
C GLN A 178 15.97 -17.35 3.53
N TYR A 179 15.25 -16.35 4.04
CA TYR A 179 13.81 -16.14 3.80
C TYR A 179 13.56 -15.18 2.63
N LYS A 180 13.98 -13.91 2.78
CA LYS A 180 13.85 -12.84 1.78
C LYS A 180 15.09 -11.96 1.80
N LYS A 181 15.51 -11.43 0.65
CA LYS A 181 16.73 -10.59 0.54
C LYS A 181 16.62 -9.25 1.29
N ASP A 182 15.41 -8.69 1.34
CA ASP A 182 15.04 -7.42 1.96
C ASP A 182 14.29 -7.61 3.29
N GLY A 183 14.15 -8.85 3.73
CA GLY A 183 13.46 -9.21 4.96
C GLY A 183 14.39 -9.61 6.10
N TYR A 184 13.78 -10.09 7.17
CA TYR A 184 14.48 -10.65 8.31
C TYR A 184 15.22 -11.94 7.95
N ASN A 185 16.48 -12.06 8.39
CA ASN A 185 17.23 -13.31 8.35
C ASN A 185 18.12 -13.42 9.59
N ASP A 186 18.22 -14.63 10.13
CA ASP A 186 19.23 -14.96 11.13
C ASP A 186 20.61 -15.04 10.46
N PHE A 187 21.64 -14.73 11.23
CA PHE A 187 23.04 -14.79 10.82
C PHE A 187 23.90 -14.99 12.05
N ASN A 188 25.16 -15.38 11.87
CA ASN A 188 26.08 -15.72 12.96
C ASN A 188 25.53 -16.80 13.92
N THR A 189 24.75 -17.75 13.42
CA THR A 189 24.26 -18.90 14.19
C THR A 189 24.12 -20.13 13.31
N PHE A 190 24.23 -21.29 13.93
CA PHE A 190 23.80 -22.55 13.32
C PHE A 190 22.32 -22.82 13.58
N TYR A 191 21.75 -23.65 12.73
CA TYR A 191 20.41 -24.20 12.85
C TYR A 191 20.49 -25.73 12.91
N MET A 192 19.51 -26.32 13.58
CA MET A 192 19.30 -27.76 13.57
C MET A 192 18.29 -28.13 12.48
N GLN A 193 18.43 -29.33 11.92
CA GLN A 193 17.56 -29.82 10.86
C GLN A 193 16.99 -31.19 11.21
N ALA A 194 15.71 -31.38 10.92
CA ALA A 194 15.07 -32.69 10.85
C ALA A 194 14.17 -32.78 9.61
N ALA A 195 13.91 -34.02 9.17
CA ALA A 195 12.78 -34.29 8.29
C ALA A 195 11.49 -34.22 9.12
N SER A 196 10.69 -33.18 8.90
CA SER A 196 9.41 -32.98 9.59
C SER A 196 8.46 -32.18 8.68
N GLY A 197 7.21 -32.60 8.61
CA GLY A 197 6.17 -31.98 7.78
C GLY A 197 5.55 -30.72 8.39
N THR A 198 6.36 -29.81 8.94
CA THR A 198 5.86 -28.58 9.57
C THR A 198 5.21 -27.66 8.53
N LYS A 199 4.07 -27.07 8.90
CA LYS A 199 3.26 -26.15 8.07
C LYS A 199 3.21 -24.74 8.68
N GLY A 200 2.57 -23.80 7.95
CA GLY A 200 2.28 -22.45 8.45
C GLY A 200 1.55 -22.48 9.80
N GLY A 201 1.95 -21.57 10.71
CA GLY A 201 1.42 -21.50 12.09
C GLY A 201 2.17 -22.34 13.13
N SER A 202 3.06 -23.25 12.71
CA SER A 202 3.91 -24.04 13.61
C SER A 202 5.17 -23.30 14.10
N SER A 203 5.47 -22.11 13.56
CA SER A 203 6.57 -21.27 14.07
C SER A 203 6.35 -20.94 15.55
N GLY A 204 7.39 -21.15 16.34
CA GLY A 204 7.42 -20.95 17.79
C GLY A 204 7.06 -22.18 18.60
N SER A 205 6.85 -23.32 17.93
CA SER A 205 6.57 -24.60 18.60
C SER A 205 7.80 -25.14 19.33
N PRO A 206 7.64 -25.74 20.52
CA PRO A 206 8.70 -26.50 21.15
C PRO A 206 9.00 -27.76 20.34
N VAL A 207 10.29 -28.01 20.12
CA VAL A 207 10.81 -29.31 19.66
C VAL A 207 11.22 -30.08 20.90
N ILE A 208 10.50 -31.17 21.22
CA ILE A 208 10.67 -31.90 22.48
C ILE A 208 11.32 -33.27 22.30
N ASP A 209 12.02 -33.72 23.35
CA ASP A 209 12.47 -35.10 23.53
C ASP A 209 11.39 -35.98 24.20
N TRP A 210 11.71 -37.27 24.39
CA TRP A 210 10.79 -38.25 24.99
C TRP A 210 10.49 -37.99 26.48
N GLN A 211 11.26 -37.12 27.15
CA GLN A 211 10.99 -36.66 28.52
C GLN A 211 10.08 -35.42 28.55
N GLY A 212 9.76 -34.83 27.39
CA GLY A 212 8.97 -33.61 27.28
C GLY A 212 9.76 -32.33 27.59
N ARG A 213 11.08 -32.35 27.40
CA ARG A 213 11.96 -31.16 27.50
C ARG A 213 12.16 -30.59 26.11
N ALA A 214 12.13 -29.26 25.98
CA ALA A 214 12.39 -28.59 24.71
C ALA A 214 13.90 -28.56 24.43
N VAL A 215 14.30 -29.08 23.28
CA VAL A 215 15.71 -29.14 22.80
C VAL A 215 16.01 -28.10 21.73
N ALA A 216 14.98 -27.64 21.00
CA ALA A 216 15.07 -26.61 19.97
C ALA A 216 13.75 -25.82 19.84
N LEU A 217 13.79 -24.67 19.16
CA LEU A 217 12.62 -23.86 18.83
C LEU A 217 12.31 -23.96 17.33
N ASN A 218 11.08 -24.29 16.95
CA ASN A 218 10.73 -24.37 15.53
C ASN A 218 10.64 -22.98 14.87
N ALA A 219 11.45 -22.72 13.85
CA ALA A 219 11.47 -21.46 13.09
C ALA A 219 10.71 -21.55 11.75
N GLY A 220 10.02 -22.67 11.50
CA GLY A 220 9.22 -22.92 10.30
C GLY A 220 9.89 -23.86 9.29
N SER A 221 9.34 -23.91 8.07
CA SER A 221 9.82 -24.75 6.97
C SER A 221 9.78 -24.01 5.64
N LYS A 222 10.59 -24.43 4.67
CA LYS A 222 10.46 -23.99 3.27
C LYS A 222 9.21 -24.64 2.68
N THR A 223 8.32 -23.84 2.10
CA THR A 223 7.06 -24.28 1.48
C THR A 223 7.21 -25.36 0.41
N SER A 224 8.40 -25.52 -0.16
CA SER A 224 8.74 -26.50 -1.21
C SER A 224 9.46 -27.77 -0.73
N SER A 225 9.70 -27.96 0.58
CA SER A 225 10.45 -29.13 1.08
C SER A 225 10.02 -29.60 2.48
N ALA A 226 10.19 -30.89 2.78
CA ALA A 226 9.92 -31.47 4.11
C ALA A 226 11.04 -31.25 5.15
N SER A 227 11.92 -30.26 4.95
CA SER A 227 13.02 -29.93 5.87
C SER A 227 12.62 -28.79 6.81
N ALA A 228 12.47 -29.10 8.09
CA ALA A 228 12.18 -28.12 9.13
C ALA A 228 13.47 -27.49 9.68
N PHE A 229 13.40 -26.21 10.05
CA PHE A 229 14.49 -25.45 10.63
C PHE A 229 14.24 -25.22 12.12
N PHE A 230 15.17 -25.64 12.97
CA PHE A 230 15.06 -25.43 14.41
C PHE A 230 16.20 -24.56 14.94
N LEU A 231 15.85 -23.52 15.68
CA LEU A 231 16.76 -22.62 16.34
C LEU A 231 17.30 -23.27 17.63
N PRO A 232 18.63 -23.29 17.86
CA PRO A 232 19.23 -23.74 19.11
C PRO A 232 18.82 -22.89 20.32
N LEU A 233 18.72 -23.51 21.51
CA LEU A 233 18.17 -22.87 22.72
C LEU A 233 19.23 -22.22 23.63
N GLU A 234 20.52 -22.32 23.35
CA GLU A 234 21.59 -21.82 24.23
C GLU A 234 21.46 -20.31 24.45
N ARG A 235 21.21 -19.57 23.37
CA ARG A 235 20.95 -18.12 23.39
C ARG A 235 19.65 -17.78 24.12
N VAL A 236 18.62 -18.59 23.89
CA VAL A 236 17.32 -18.47 24.55
C VAL A 236 17.46 -18.65 26.07
N VAL A 237 18.18 -19.68 26.51
CA VAL A 237 18.42 -19.98 27.93
C VAL A 237 19.23 -18.88 28.61
N ARG A 238 20.23 -18.29 27.93
CA ARG A 238 20.98 -17.14 28.46
C ARG A 238 20.06 -15.94 28.71
N ALA A 239 19.26 -15.54 27.71
CA ALA A 239 18.31 -14.43 27.84
C ALA A 239 17.25 -14.72 28.91
N PHE A 240 16.69 -15.93 28.91
CA PHE A 240 15.69 -16.38 29.89
C PHE A 240 16.20 -16.29 31.33
N LYS A 241 17.43 -16.75 31.61
CA LYS A 241 18.04 -16.66 32.95
C LYS A 241 18.19 -15.21 33.43
N LEU A 242 18.46 -14.26 32.53
CA LEU A 242 18.53 -12.84 32.87
C LEU A 242 17.14 -12.29 33.16
N LEU A 243 16.14 -12.63 32.35
CA LEU A 243 14.73 -12.25 32.60
C LEU A 243 14.23 -12.78 33.95
N GLN A 244 14.56 -14.01 34.33
CA GLN A 244 14.15 -14.59 35.62
C GLN A 244 14.73 -13.84 36.82
N LYS A 245 15.91 -13.21 36.68
CA LYS A 245 16.57 -12.40 37.71
C LYS A 245 15.99 -10.98 37.82
N GLY A 246 15.33 -10.49 36.77
CA GLY A 246 14.86 -9.10 36.69
C GLY A 246 13.50 -8.80 37.31
N LYS A 247 12.80 -9.81 37.83
CA LYS A 247 11.51 -9.61 38.52
C LYS A 247 11.74 -9.31 40.01
N ASP A 248 11.37 -8.11 40.47
CA ASP A 248 11.32 -7.79 41.91
C ASP A 248 10.17 -8.59 42.57
N PRO A 249 10.46 -9.45 43.56
CA PRO A 249 9.45 -10.24 44.26
C PRO A 249 8.50 -9.39 45.14
N VAL A 250 8.79 -8.12 45.40
CA VAL A 250 8.05 -7.25 46.33
C VAL A 250 6.99 -6.40 45.62
N THR A 251 7.30 -5.80 44.46
CA THR A 251 6.38 -4.88 43.76
C THR A 251 5.48 -5.57 42.74
N ASN A 252 5.82 -6.80 42.33
CA ASN A 252 5.15 -7.56 41.26
C ASN A 252 5.06 -6.78 39.93
N THR A 253 5.86 -5.71 39.76
CA THR A 253 6.02 -4.94 38.53
C THR A 253 7.11 -5.55 37.66
N TRP A 254 6.90 -5.55 36.35
CA TRP A 254 7.92 -5.96 35.40
C TRP A 254 8.78 -4.75 35.04
N ASP A 255 10.02 -4.75 35.52
CA ASP A 255 11.00 -3.77 35.09
C ASP A 255 11.70 -4.26 33.82
N ALA A 256 12.02 -3.33 32.92
CA ALA A 256 12.76 -3.63 31.72
C ALA A 256 14.13 -4.22 32.08
N VAL A 257 14.38 -5.46 31.64
CA VAL A 257 15.65 -6.16 31.90
C VAL A 257 16.60 -5.92 30.74
N THR A 258 17.75 -5.32 31.02
CA THR A 258 18.82 -5.18 30.03
C THR A 258 19.50 -6.53 29.79
N ILE A 259 19.42 -7.04 28.56
CA ILE A 259 20.09 -8.27 28.14
C ILE A 259 21.29 -7.88 27.27
N PRO A 260 22.53 -8.06 27.74
CA PRO A 260 23.72 -7.70 26.96
C PRO A 260 23.79 -8.49 25.66
N ARG A 261 23.89 -7.77 24.53
CA ARG A 261 24.02 -8.33 23.19
C ARG A 261 25.09 -7.59 22.40
N GLY A 262 26.24 -8.21 22.22
CA GLY A 262 27.41 -7.59 21.61
C GLY A 262 27.50 -7.81 20.10
N THR A 263 28.01 -6.83 19.37
CA THR A 263 28.34 -6.97 17.94
C THR A 263 29.53 -6.12 17.52
N LEU A 264 30.23 -6.59 16.49
CA LEU A 264 31.21 -5.83 15.71
C LEU A 264 30.62 -5.32 14.37
N GLN A 265 29.32 -5.54 14.16
CA GLN A 265 28.59 -5.36 12.91
C GLN A 265 29.13 -6.18 11.72
N VAL A 266 29.51 -7.43 12.00
CA VAL A 266 30.12 -8.36 11.03
C VAL A 266 29.24 -9.60 10.87
N THR A 267 29.08 -10.03 9.62
CA THR A 267 28.50 -11.34 9.30
C THR A 267 29.63 -12.31 9.01
N PHE A 268 29.62 -13.43 9.73
CA PHE A 268 30.57 -14.53 9.59
C PHE A 268 29.88 -15.74 8.96
N LEU A 269 30.62 -16.52 8.19
CA LEU A 269 30.24 -17.84 7.70
C LEU A 269 31.17 -18.88 8.29
N HIS A 270 30.65 -20.07 8.58
CA HIS A 270 31.50 -21.21 8.92
C HIS A 270 31.96 -21.88 7.62
N LYS A 271 33.28 -22.02 7.47
CA LYS A 271 33.90 -22.63 6.30
C LYS A 271 34.81 -23.76 6.71
N GLY A 272 34.75 -24.87 5.98
CA GLY A 272 35.60 -26.03 6.20
C GLY A 272 37.09 -25.69 6.10
N PHE A 273 37.94 -26.46 6.77
CA PHE A 273 39.39 -26.26 6.74
C PHE A 273 40.02 -26.34 5.34
N ASP A 274 39.39 -27.03 4.40
CA ASP A 274 39.80 -27.04 2.99
C ASP A 274 39.57 -25.69 2.31
N GLU A 275 38.45 -25.02 2.60
CA GLU A 275 38.17 -23.67 2.09
C GLU A 275 39.03 -22.60 2.78
N THR A 276 39.22 -22.67 4.10
CA THR A 276 40.03 -21.68 4.82
C THR A 276 41.51 -21.75 4.40
N ARG A 277 42.03 -22.94 4.08
CA ARG A 277 43.35 -23.09 3.43
C ARG A 277 43.41 -22.41 2.06
N ARG A 278 42.35 -22.50 1.25
CA ARG A 278 42.26 -21.79 -0.05
C ARG A 278 42.21 -20.27 0.11
N LEU A 279 41.69 -19.77 1.24
CA LEU A 279 41.72 -18.36 1.62
C LEU A 279 43.09 -17.91 2.19
N GLY A 280 44.04 -18.84 2.35
CA GLY A 280 45.41 -18.57 2.76
C GLY A 280 45.73 -18.91 4.21
N LEU A 281 44.88 -19.66 4.93
CA LEU A 281 45.19 -20.11 6.29
C LEU A 281 46.47 -20.98 6.32
N ARG A 282 47.43 -20.62 7.16
CA ARG A 282 48.69 -21.33 7.38
C ARG A 282 48.44 -22.65 8.10
N SER A 283 49.21 -23.67 7.71
CA SER A 283 49.16 -25.00 8.34
C SER A 283 49.43 -24.97 9.84
N GLU A 284 50.31 -24.08 10.31
CA GLU A 284 50.62 -23.90 11.74
C GLU A 284 49.41 -23.37 12.52
N THR A 285 48.71 -22.38 11.96
CA THR A 285 47.49 -21.81 12.54
C THR A 285 46.38 -22.86 12.56
N GLU A 286 46.20 -23.63 11.48
CA GLU A 286 45.23 -24.72 11.43
C GLU A 286 45.53 -25.80 12.49
N GLN A 287 46.79 -26.21 12.64
CA GLN A 287 47.19 -27.17 13.67
C GLN A 287 46.86 -26.66 15.08
N LEU A 288 47.19 -25.39 15.36
CA LEU A 288 46.86 -24.75 16.63
C LEU A 288 45.35 -24.76 16.90
N VAL A 289 44.55 -24.39 15.90
CA VAL A 289 43.09 -24.32 16.03
C VAL A 289 42.51 -25.72 16.25
N ARG A 290 42.96 -26.73 15.50
CA ARG A 290 42.52 -28.13 15.67
C ARG A 290 42.90 -28.72 17.03
N HIS A 291 44.06 -28.36 17.58
CA HIS A 291 44.47 -28.78 18.92
C HIS A 291 43.68 -28.10 20.03
N ALA A 292 43.28 -26.83 19.84
CA ALA A 292 42.55 -26.05 20.83
C ALA A 292 41.01 -26.21 20.75
N SER A 293 40.49 -26.73 19.64
CA SER A 293 39.04 -26.88 19.40
C SER A 293 38.54 -28.27 19.81
N PRO A 294 37.22 -28.45 20.02
CA PRO A 294 36.64 -29.75 20.34
C PRO A 294 36.93 -30.83 19.27
N PRO A 295 37.03 -32.11 19.66
CA PRO A 295 37.18 -33.21 18.71
C PRO A 295 36.00 -33.21 17.71
N GLY A 296 36.31 -33.20 16.41
CA GLY A 296 35.30 -33.20 15.35
C GLY A 296 34.96 -31.83 14.76
N GLU A 297 35.59 -30.74 15.22
CA GLU A 297 35.48 -29.44 14.54
C GLU A 297 36.02 -29.52 13.09
N THR A 298 35.25 -29.01 12.14
CA THR A 298 35.50 -29.18 10.70
C THR A 298 35.88 -27.89 9.98
N GLY A 299 35.81 -26.75 10.65
CA GLY A 299 36.02 -25.45 10.01
C GLY A 299 36.31 -24.29 10.96
N MET A 300 36.27 -23.08 10.41
CA MET A 300 36.49 -21.82 11.12
C MET A 300 35.52 -20.74 10.64
N LEU A 301 35.40 -19.67 11.41
CA LEU A 301 34.58 -18.51 11.07
C LEU A 301 35.34 -17.58 10.13
N VAL A 302 34.71 -17.22 9.02
CA VAL A 302 35.27 -16.34 7.98
C VAL A 302 34.35 -15.15 7.81
N VAL A 303 34.91 -13.95 7.73
CA VAL A 303 34.15 -12.73 7.45
C VAL A 303 33.52 -12.83 6.06
N ASP A 304 32.19 -12.76 6.00
CA ASP A 304 31.45 -12.64 4.74
C ASP A 304 31.23 -11.18 4.39
N SER A 305 30.81 -10.39 5.37
CA SER A 305 30.53 -8.98 5.15
C SER A 305 30.56 -8.14 6.41
N VAL A 306 30.86 -6.86 6.22
CA VAL A 306 30.96 -5.86 7.29
C VAL A 306 30.02 -4.71 6.95
N VAL A 307 29.26 -4.24 7.93
CA VAL A 307 28.36 -3.10 7.74
C VAL A 307 29.18 -1.80 7.66
N PRO A 308 28.91 -0.93 6.67
CA PRO A 308 29.60 0.35 6.56
C PRO A 308 29.48 1.20 7.83
N ASP A 309 30.60 1.84 8.18
CA ASP A 309 30.80 2.73 9.33
C ASP A 309 30.53 2.07 10.71
N GLY A 310 30.38 0.74 10.74
CA GLY A 310 30.43 -0.06 11.96
C GLY A 310 31.85 -0.22 12.51
N PRO A 311 32.00 -0.76 13.74
CA PRO A 311 33.29 -0.90 14.43
C PRO A 311 34.36 -1.61 13.62
N ALA A 312 33.98 -2.62 12.82
CA ALA A 312 34.91 -3.42 12.03
C ALA A 312 35.14 -2.92 10.59
N HIS A 313 34.40 -1.90 10.10
CA HIS A 313 34.33 -1.56 8.67
C HIS A 313 35.69 -1.31 8.00
N LYS A 314 36.59 -0.60 8.69
CA LYS A 314 37.94 -0.26 8.18
C LYS A 314 39.02 -1.25 8.60
N HIS A 315 38.65 -2.29 9.33
CA HIS A 315 39.59 -3.21 9.98
C HIS A 315 39.47 -4.64 9.42
N LEU A 316 38.25 -5.08 9.12
CA LEU A 316 37.96 -6.40 8.58
C LEU A 316 37.49 -6.33 7.12
N GLU A 317 37.83 -7.36 6.36
CA GLU A 317 37.49 -7.51 4.95
C GLU A 317 36.87 -8.90 4.71
N PRO A 318 35.95 -9.05 3.74
CA PRO A 318 35.46 -10.35 3.31
C PRO A 318 36.60 -11.31 2.98
N GLY A 319 36.58 -12.51 3.58
CA GLY A 319 37.62 -13.53 3.45
C GLY A 319 38.58 -13.63 4.63
N ASP A 320 38.57 -12.67 5.56
CA ASP A 320 39.36 -12.75 6.79
C ASP A 320 38.94 -13.95 7.66
N VAL A 321 39.90 -14.78 8.08
CA VAL A 321 39.64 -15.95 8.91
C VAL A 321 39.85 -15.61 10.39
N LEU A 322 38.82 -15.76 11.23
CA LEU A 322 38.90 -15.53 12.66
C LEU A 322 39.66 -16.66 13.36
N VAL A 323 40.75 -16.32 14.07
CA VAL A 323 41.58 -17.29 14.80
C VAL A 323 41.33 -17.21 16.30
N ARG A 324 41.43 -16.00 16.89
CA ARG A 324 41.21 -15.79 18.33
C ARG A 324 40.42 -14.53 18.63
N LEU A 325 39.69 -14.59 19.74
CA LEU A 325 38.99 -13.45 20.34
C LEU A 325 39.32 -13.42 21.84
N ASN A 326 39.88 -12.31 22.32
CA ASN A 326 40.44 -12.16 23.68
C ASN A 326 41.44 -13.27 24.06
N GLY A 327 42.30 -13.66 23.11
CA GLY A 327 43.30 -14.72 23.31
C GLY A 327 42.75 -16.16 23.24
N GLU A 328 41.43 -16.34 23.15
CA GLU A 328 40.80 -17.66 23.03
C GLU A 328 40.52 -18.04 21.57
N VAL A 329 40.81 -19.29 21.20
CA VAL A 329 40.43 -19.81 19.87
C VAL A 329 38.91 -19.93 19.77
N SER A 330 38.34 -19.41 18.67
CA SER A 330 36.89 -19.38 18.43
C SER A 330 36.53 -19.84 17.02
N THR A 331 36.11 -21.10 16.89
CA THR A 331 35.62 -21.72 15.63
C THR A 331 34.10 -21.72 15.52
N GLN A 332 33.39 -21.51 16.63
CA GLN A 332 31.93 -21.64 16.72
C GLN A 332 31.26 -20.31 17.04
N PHE A 333 30.09 -20.09 16.45
CA PHE A 333 29.30 -18.88 16.66
C PHE A 333 28.95 -18.62 18.13
N LEU A 334 28.46 -19.63 18.85
CA LEU A 334 28.02 -19.48 20.24
C LEU A 334 29.13 -18.95 21.16
N LYS A 335 30.37 -19.45 20.97
CA LYS A 335 31.52 -19.00 21.75
C LYS A 335 31.88 -17.55 21.44
N MET A 336 31.95 -17.21 20.15
CA MET A 336 32.18 -15.84 19.69
C MET A 336 31.14 -14.87 20.26
N GLU A 337 29.86 -15.19 20.15
CA GLU A 337 28.78 -14.35 20.66
C GLU A 337 28.82 -14.17 22.18
N THR A 338 29.14 -15.24 22.92
CA THR A 338 29.24 -15.16 24.39
C THR A 338 30.33 -14.16 24.79
N LEU A 339 31.50 -14.22 24.15
CA LEU A 339 32.60 -13.28 24.42
C LEU A 339 32.24 -11.84 24.04
N LEU A 340 31.51 -11.63 22.94
CA LEU A 340 31.03 -10.32 22.53
C LEU A 340 30.00 -9.75 23.52
N ASP A 341 29.01 -10.55 23.93
CA ASP A 341 27.99 -10.13 24.90
C ASP A 341 28.58 -9.73 26.25
N ASP A 342 29.58 -10.47 26.73
CA ASP A 342 30.25 -10.20 28.00
C ASP A 342 31.15 -8.94 27.91
N SER A 343 31.44 -8.48 26.69
CA SER A 343 32.32 -7.34 26.40
C SER A 343 31.60 -6.12 25.82
N VAL A 344 30.27 -6.03 25.91
CA VAL A 344 29.50 -4.88 25.41
C VAL A 344 30.05 -3.56 25.97
N HIS A 345 30.26 -2.57 25.10
CA HIS A 345 30.93 -1.28 25.37
C HIS A 345 32.43 -1.35 25.71
N HIS A 346 33.02 -2.53 25.75
CA HIS A 346 34.45 -2.74 25.99
C HIS A 346 35.17 -3.10 24.69
N LYS A 347 36.51 -3.03 24.72
CA LYS A 347 37.35 -3.46 23.59
C LYS A 347 37.60 -4.96 23.66
N VAL A 348 37.60 -5.62 22.52
CA VAL A 348 38.02 -7.02 22.35
C VAL A 348 39.22 -7.09 21.42
N GLU A 349 40.20 -7.92 21.79
CA GLU A 349 41.35 -8.22 20.93
C GLU A 349 40.93 -9.29 19.93
N LEU A 350 40.99 -8.96 18.64
CA LEU A 350 40.67 -9.87 17.55
C LEU A 350 41.94 -10.26 16.81
N GLN A 351 42.21 -11.57 16.71
CA GLN A 351 43.29 -12.11 15.90
C GLN A 351 42.70 -12.83 14.68
N ILE A 352 43.02 -12.33 13.50
CA ILE A 352 42.58 -12.87 12.21
C ILE A 352 43.78 -13.29 11.37
N GLU A 353 43.51 -14.03 10.30
CA GLU A 353 44.49 -14.31 9.26
C GLU A 353 43.96 -13.91 7.88
N ARG A 354 44.70 -13.03 7.18
CA ARG A 354 44.37 -12.51 5.85
C ARG A 354 45.44 -12.93 4.85
N GLY A 355 45.11 -13.85 3.95
CA GLY A 355 46.04 -14.33 2.92
C GLY A 355 47.37 -14.85 3.51
N GLY A 356 47.32 -15.55 4.65
CA GLY A 356 48.47 -16.11 5.35
C GLY A 356 49.21 -15.14 6.28
N LYS A 357 48.77 -13.88 6.38
CA LYS A 357 49.34 -12.90 7.31
C LYS A 357 48.48 -12.79 8.57
N PRO A 358 49.02 -13.09 9.77
CA PRO A 358 48.30 -12.85 11.01
C PRO A 358 48.19 -11.35 11.28
N LEU A 359 46.99 -10.90 11.67
CA LEU A 359 46.71 -9.52 12.06
C LEU A 359 46.01 -9.52 13.41
N THR A 360 46.38 -8.57 14.25
CA THR A 360 45.76 -8.35 15.57
C THR A 360 45.24 -6.92 15.65
N MET A 361 44.02 -6.76 16.15
CA MET A 361 43.35 -5.46 16.24
C MET A 361 42.42 -5.42 17.45
N ASP A 362 42.29 -4.24 18.05
CA ASP A 362 41.34 -4.00 19.13
C ASP A 362 40.10 -3.30 18.58
N LEU A 363 38.93 -3.93 18.74
CA LEU A 363 37.66 -3.39 18.29
C LEU A 363 36.73 -3.17 19.46
N THR A 364 36.01 -2.05 19.48
CA THR A 364 34.99 -1.78 20.50
C THR A 364 33.71 -2.54 20.15
N VAL A 365 33.22 -3.35 21.09
CA VAL A 365 31.96 -4.06 20.95
C VAL A 365 30.79 -3.10 21.19
N GLN A 366 29.89 -3.03 20.22
CA GLN A 366 28.67 -2.23 20.32
C GLN A 366 27.51 -3.07 20.85
N ASP A 367 26.56 -2.40 21.49
CA ASP A 367 25.30 -2.99 21.91
C ASP A 367 24.33 -3.09 20.72
N LEU A 368 23.89 -4.30 20.40
CA LEU A 368 22.91 -4.59 19.36
C LEU A 368 21.58 -3.86 19.59
N HIS A 369 21.17 -3.67 20.84
CA HIS A 369 19.93 -2.96 21.17
C HIS A 369 20.02 -1.47 20.80
N SER A 370 21.19 -0.84 20.97
CA SER A 370 21.42 0.58 20.62
C SER A 370 21.39 0.90 19.11
N ILE A 371 21.66 -0.09 18.26
CA ILE A 371 21.68 0.07 16.79
C ILE A 371 20.43 -0.52 16.12
N THR A 372 19.47 -0.97 16.92
CA THR A 372 18.17 -1.46 16.47
C THR A 372 17.12 -0.45 16.89
N PRO A 373 16.26 0.03 15.97
CA PRO A 373 15.28 1.05 16.30
C PRO A 373 14.28 0.56 17.35
N ASP A 374 13.94 1.45 18.27
CA ASP A 374 12.93 1.29 19.31
C ASP A 374 11.92 2.45 19.31
N TYR A 375 12.00 3.33 18.31
CA TYR A 375 11.04 4.40 18.05
C TYR A 375 10.83 4.61 16.55
N PHE A 376 9.71 5.21 16.18
CA PHE A 376 9.42 5.66 14.82
C PHE A 376 8.54 6.91 14.81
N LEU A 377 8.63 7.66 13.71
CA LEU A 377 7.75 8.77 13.37
C LEU A 377 6.60 8.27 12.49
N GLU A 378 5.37 8.54 12.90
CA GLU A 378 4.18 8.43 12.06
C GLU A 378 3.79 9.83 11.54
N VAL A 379 3.77 10.00 10.22
CA VAL A 379 3.36 11.26 9.58
C VAL A 379 2.62 11.00 8.27
N SER A 380 1.40 11.51 8.12
CA SER A 380 0.55 11.28 6.94
C SER A 380 0.44 9.80 6.54
N GLY A 381 0.37 8.91 7.55
CA GLY A 381 0.35 7.46 7.39
C GLY A 381 1.70 6.81 7.06
N ALA A 382 2.77 7.59 6.89
CA ALA A 382 4.13 7.08 6.67
C ALA A 382 4.72 6.62 8.00
N VAL A 383 5.53 5.56 7.97
CA VAL A 383 6.32 5.10 9.11
C VAL A 383 7.79 5.23 8.78
N ILE A 384 8.48 6.11 9.51
CA ILE A 384 9.89 6.45 9.31
C ILE A 384 10.63 6.17 10.61
N HIS A 385 11.73 5.42 10.55
CA HIS A 385 12.54 5.11 11.73
C HIS A 385 14.03 5.05 11.39
N PRO A 386 14.93 5.05 12.39
CA PRO A 386 16.34 4.80 12.14
C PRO A 386 16.58 3.42 11.51
N LEU A 387 17.46 3.33 10.53
CA LEU A 387 17.77 2.08 9.82
C LEU A 387 18.33 1.05 10.79
N SER A 388 17.67 -0.11 10.88
CA SER A 388 18.06 -1.20 11.78
C SER A 388 19.33 -1.91 11.31
N TYR A 389 19.99 -2.63 12.22
CA TYR A 389 21.12 -3.49 11.86
C TYR A 389 20.76 -4.56 10.83
N GLN A 390 19.56 -5.13 10.90
CA GLN A 390 19.05 -6.08 9.90
C GLN A 390 19.03 -5.48 8.49
N GLN A 391 18.42 -4.30 8.33
CA GLN A 391 18.32 -3.65 7.02
C GLN A 391 19.64 -2.98 6.58
N ALA A 392 20.42 -2.45 7.50
CA ALA A 392 21.77 -1.95 7.24
C ALA A 392 22.68 -3.03 6.66
N ARG A 393 22.60 -4.27 7.18
CA ARG A 393 23.29 -5.44 6.63
C ARG A 393 22.78 -5.79 5.24
N ASN A 394 21.46 -5.90 5.06
CA ASN A 394 20.83 -6.28 3.78
C ASN A 394 21.17 -5.28 2.66
N PHE A 395 21.11 -3.99 2.95
CA PHE A 395 21.26 -2.92 1.96
C PHE A 395 22.68 -2.32 1.91
N ARG A 396 23.60 -2.77 2.77
CA ARG A 396 24.98 -2.26 2.88
C ARG A 396 25.03 -0.75 3.13
N PHE A 397 24.26 -0.30 4.13
CA PHE A 397 24.27 1.09 4.64
C PHE A 397 24.71 1.11 6.11
N GLN A 398 25.10 2.28 6.61
CA GLN A 398 25.34 2.47 8.05
C GLN A 398 24.01 2.43 8.83
N CYS A 399 24.05 1.89 10.06
CA CYS A 399 22.90 1.89 10.96
C CYS A 399 22.47 3.32 11.34
N GLY A 400 21.19 3.51 11.66
CA GLY A 400 20.67 4.77 12.20
C GLY A 400 20.24 5.83 11.17
N LEU A 401 20.45 5.59 9.88
CA LEU A 401 19.97 6.48 8.80
C LEU A 401 18.45 6.58 8.76
N VAL A 402 17.91 7.70 8.27
CA VAL A 402 16.45 7.90 8.17
C VAL A 402 15.84 6.99 7.11
N TYR A 403 15.14 5.95 7.55
CA TYR A 403 14.62 4.87 6.72
C TYR A 403 13.10 4.90 6.63
N VAL A 404 12.58 4.76 5.40
CA VAL A 404 11.15 4.69 5.11
C VAL A 404 10.68 3.23 5.14
N ALA A 405 10.03 2.84 6.24
CA ALA A 405 9.44 1.51 6.39
C ALA A 405 8.09 1.39 5.70
N GLU A 406 7.29 2.47 5.78
CA GLU A 406 6.02 2.63 5.06
C GLU A 406 5.98 4.04 4.50
N GLN A 407 5.63 4.17 3.22
CA GLN A 407 5.63 5.45 2.50
C GLN A 407 4.50 6.39 2.96
N GLY A 408 3.35 5.86 3.39
CA GLY A 408 2.18 6.68 3.66
C GLY A 408 1.74 7.50 2.46
N TYR A 409 0.93 8.53 2.70
CA TYR A 409 0.37 9.36 1.63
C TYR A 409 1.41 10.32 1.02
N MET A 410 2.12 11.08 1.87
CA MET A 410 3.02 12.15 1.44
C MET A 410 4.19 11.63 0.58
N LEU A 411 4.83 10.53 1.00
CA LEU A 411 5.99 9.98 0.30
C LEU A 411 5.57 9.17 -0.93
N PHE A 412 4.42 8.48 -0.88
CA PHE A 412 3.86 7.80 -2.06
C PHE A 412 3.59 8.76 -3.21
N ARG A 413 2.92 9.90 -2.92
CA ARG A 413 2.66 10.96 -3.90
C ARG A 413 3.94 11.48 -4.57
N ALA A 414 5.02 11.58 -3.81
CA ALA A 414 6.31 12.05 -4.32
C ALA A 414 7.11 10.94 -5.04
N GLY A 415 6.59 9.72 -5.15
CA GLY A 415 7.29 8.58 -5.77
C GLY A 415 8.46 8.05 -4.92
N VAL A 416 8.46 8.29 -3.61
CA VAL A 416 9.46 7.75 -2.67
C VAL A 416 8.98 6.39 -2.20
N ALA A 417 9.63 5.34 -2.72
CA ALA A 417 9.27 3.97 -2.38
C ALA A 417 9.67 3.58 -0.95
N ARG A 418 9.04 2.53 -0.44
CA ARG A 418 9.51 1.79 0.73
C ARG A 418 10.97 1.37 0.56
N HIS A 419 11.70 1.28 1.68
CA HIS A 419 13.15 1.03 1.76
C HIS A 419 14.05 2.19 1.30
N SER A 420 13.49 3.38 1.07
CA SER A 420 14.27 4.58 0.76
C SER A 420 14.97 5.13 1.99
N ILE A 421 16.17 5.69 1.78
CA ILE A 421 16.95 6.41 2.79
C ILE A 421 16.90 7.90 2.48
N ILE A 422 16.31 8.69 3.38
CA ILE A 422 16.23 10.14 3.23
C ILE A 422 17.60 10.77 3.54
N LYS A 423 18.05 11.69 2.69
CA LYS A 423 19.36 12.38 2.79
C LYS A 423 19.23 13.88 2.93
N LYS A 424 18.27 14.50 2.24
CA LYS A 424 17.94 15.92 2.41
C LYS A 424 16.45 16.14 2.40
N PHE A 425 16.00 17.15 3.13
CA PHE A 425 14.61 17.58 3.15
C PHE A 425 14.55 19.10 3.26
N ALA A 426 13.78 19.74 2.38
CA ALA A 426 13.70 21.21 2.28
C ALA A 426 15.07 21.93 2.16
N GLY A 427 16.04 21.28 1.53
CA GLY A 427 17.40 21.80 1.35
C GLY A 427 18.35 21.59 2.54
N GLU A 428 17.85 21.11 3.69
CA GLU A 428 18.67 20.77 4.86
C GLU A 428 19.13 19.30 4.79
N ASP A 429 20.38 19.02 5.19
CA ASP A 429 20.91 17.66 5.27
C ASP A 429 20.29 16.90 6.46
N ILE A 430 19.85 15.67 6.20
CA ILE A 430 19.18 14.81 7.16
C ILE A 430 20.10 13.63 7.48
N SER A 431 20.62 13.61 8.71
CA SER A 431 21.49 12.54 9.21
C SER A 431 20.74 11.59 10.13
N ARG A 432 19.82 12.13 10.94
CA ARG A 432 19.01 11.40 11.91
C ARG A 432 17.54 11.79 11.82
N LEU A 433 16.68 11.00 12.46
CA LEU A 433 15.23 11.22 12.40
C LEU A 433 14.82 12.54 13.08
N GLU A 434 15.57 12.97 14.10
CA GLU A 434 15.33 14.25 14.79
C GLU A 434 15.56 15.45 13.86
N ASP A 435 16.52 15.36 12.93
CA ASP A 435 16.76 16.40 11.92
C ASP A 435 15.53 16.54 11.01
N PHE A 436 14.99 15.42 10.53
CA PHE A 436 13.80 15.39 9.68
C PHE A 436 12.58 16.01 10.37
N ILE A 437 12.39 15.68 11.65
CA ILE A 437 11.33 16.24 12.50
C ILE A 437 11.50 17.76 12.66
N SER A 438 12.71 18.21 12.94
CA SER A 438 13.03 19.63 13.11
C SER A 438 12.71 20.42 11.84
N VAL A 439 13.12 19.94 10.67
CA VAL A 439 12.81 20.59 9.39
C VAL A 439 11.32 20.63 9.13
N MET A 440 10.63 19.50 9.34
CA MET A 440 9.19 19.40 9.13
C MET A 440 8.39 20.37 10.01
N SER A 441 8.83 20.61 11.25
CA SER A 441 8.18 21.55 12.16
C SER A 441 8.17 23.01 11.67
N LYS A 442 9.07 23.37 10.74
CA LYS A 442 9.19 24.72 10.18
C LYS A 442 8.31 24.93 8.94
N LEU A 443 7.76 23.86 8.35
CA LEU A 443 7.03 23.93 7.09
C LEU A 443 5.55 24.27 7.30
N SER A 444 4.94 24.97 6.34
CA SER A 444 3.49 25.17 6.30
C SER A 444 2.78 23.99 5.67
N ARG A 445 1.48 23.82 5.97
CA ARG A 445 0.62 22.86 5.25
C ARG A 445 0.60 23.19 3.76
N GLY A 446 0.61 22.16 2.92
CA GLY A 446 0.66 22.31 1.45
C GLY A 446 2.01 22.78 0.91
N ALA A 447 3.04 23.00 1.74
CA ALA A 447 4.36 23.40 1.26
C ALA A 447 4.94 22.31 0.34
N ARG A 448 5.45 22.73 -0.82
CA ARG A 448 6.15 21.86 -1.76
C ARG A 448 7.65 22.05 -1.59
N VAL A 449 8.33 21.01 -1.13
CA VAL A 449 9.76 21.07 -0.80
C VAL A 449 10.54 19.93 -1.45
N PRO A 450 11.80 20.15 -1.86
CA PRO A 450 12.62 19.08 -2.39
C PRO A 450 13.00 18.07 -1.30
N LEU A 451 12.97 16.79 -1.64
CA LEU A 451 13.47 15.68 -0.84
C LEU A 451 14.48 14.89 -1.67
N GLU A 452 15.69 14.73 -1.15
CA GLU A 452 16.69 13.82 -1.73
C GLU A 452 16.71 12.50 -0.96
N TYR A 453 16.64 11.39 -1.68
CA TYR A 453 16.74 10.06 -1.11
C TYR A 453 17.61 9.13 -1.96
N ILE A 454 17.99 8.00 -1.36
CA ILE A 454 18.71 6.92 -2.01
C ILE A 454 17.86 5.65 -1.89
N SER A 455 17.74 4.92 -3.00
CA SER A 455 17.13 3.59 -3.01
C SER A 455 18.19 2.52 -2.77
N TYR A 456 17.86 1.45 -2.05
CA TYR A 456 18.80 0.34 -1.85
C TYR A 456 19.22 -0.36 -3.15
N LEU A 457 18.39 -0.30 -4.20
CA LEU A 457 18.72 -0.85 -5.53
C LEU A 457 19.72 0.01 -6.29
N ASP A 458 19.77 1.32 -6.00
CA ASP A 458 20.64 2.29 -6.69
C ASP A 458 21.30 3.22 -5.66
N ARG A 459 22.24 2.65 -4.90
CA ARG A 459 22.90 3.32 -3.77
C ARG A 459 23.80 4.49 -4.16
N HIS A 460 24.21 4.54 -5.43
CA HIS A 460 25.20 5.51 -5.93
C HIS A 460 24.55 6.76 -6.49
N ARG A 461 23.25 6.71 -6.80
CA ARG A 461 22.50 7.85 -7.32
C ARG A 461 21.56 8.40 -6.26
N ARG A 462 21.65 9.71 -6.03
CA ARG A 462 20.64 10.44 -5.27
C ARG A 462 19.48 10.74 -6.21
N LYS A 463 18.28 10.41 -5.79
CA LYS A 463 17.04 10.81 -6.46
C LYS A 463 16.50 12.03 -5.73
N SER A 464 16.07 13.03 -6.50
CA SER A 464 15.44 14.24 -5.97
C SER A 464 14.00 14.28 -6.45
N VAL A 465 13.08 14.52 -5.52
CA VAL A 465 11.64 14.62 -5.79
C VAL A 465 11.05 15.79 -5.03
N LEU A 466 9.90 16.29 -5.49
CA LEU A 466 9.14 17.32 -4.76
C LEU A 466 8.10 16.63 -3.89
N VAL A 467 8.17 16.88 -2.58
CA VAL A 467 7.22 16.40 -1.60
C VAL A 467 6.28 17.53 -1.23
N THR A 468 4.98 17.24 -1.21
CA THR A 468 3.96 18.18 -0.77
C THR A 468 3.52 17.81 0.64
N VAL A 469 3.78 18.68 1.61
CA VAL A 469 3.32 18.52 3.00
C VAL A 469 1.80 18.49 3.00
N ASP A 470 1.20 17.56 3.74
CA ASP A 470 -0.25 17.37 3.79
C ASP A 470 -0.98 18.70 3.99
N ARG A 471 -1.82 19.05 3.02
CA ARG A 471 -2.62 20.29 3.01
C ARG A 471 -3.82 20.18 3.94
N HIS A 472 -4.34 18.96 4.09
CA HIS A 472 -5.56 18.66 4.82
C HIS A 472 -5.24 17.92 6.11
N GLU A 473 -6.25 17.70 6.96
CA GLU A 473 -6.08 16.94 8.20
C GLU A 473 -6.49 15.48 8.01
N TRP A 474 -6.16 14.86 6.87
CA TRP A 474 -6.58 13.47 6.60
C TRP A 474 -6.02 12.46 7.60
N TYR A 475 -4.87 12.77 8.18
CA TYR A 475 -4.17 11.94 9.15
C TYR A 475 -4.01 12.67 10.49
N ALA A 476 -3.53 11.93 11.50
CA ALA A 476 -3.11 12.55 12.75
C ALA A 476 -1.93 13.51 12.52
N PRO A 477 -1.78 14.56 13.36
CA PRO A 477 -0.54 15.30 13.45
C PRO A 477 0.66 14.36 13.66
N PRO A 478 1.88 14.76 13.27
CA PRO A 478 3.06 13.92 13.42
C PRO A 478 3.24 13.43 14.87
N GLN A 479 3.44 12.11 15.01
CA GLN A 479 3.54 11.41 16.30
C GLN A 479 4.79 10.55 16.35
N ILE A 480 5.48 10.55 17.50
CA ILE A 480 6.54 9.58 17.79
C ILE A 480 5.93 8.46 18.62
N TYR A 481 6.19 7.24 18.18
CA TYR A 481 5.96 6.03 18.95
C TYR A 481 7.29 5.57 19.53
N THR A 482 7.34 5.33 20.84
CA THR A 482 8.53 4.81 21.53
C THR A 482 8.16 3.54 22.28
N ARG A 483 8.95 2.50 22.07
CA ARG A 483 8.82 1.20 22.75
C ARG A 483 9.01 1.37 24.26
N ASN A 484 8.12 0.77 25.03
CA ASN A 484 8.25 0.62 26.47
C ASN A 484 8.31 -0.87 26.81
N ASP A 485 9.51 -1.37 27.10
CA ASP A 485 9.74 -2.79 27.36
C ASP A 485 9.21 -3.23 28.75
N SER A 486 8.94 -2.30 29.67
CA SER A 486 8.30 -2.62 30.97
C SER A 486 6.81 -2.94 30.81
N THR A 487 6.09 -2.12 30.04
CA THR A 487 4.66 -2.35 29.78
C THR A 487 4.43 -3.36 28.65
N GLY A 488 5.37 -3.47 27.71
CA GLY A 488 5.23 -4.21 26.46
C GLY A 488 4.43 -3.47 25.39
N LEU A 489 4.13 -2.18 25.62
CA LEU A 489 3.37 -1.33 24.70
C LEU A 489 4.28 -0.26 24.09
N TRP A 490 3.80 0.39 23.03
CA TRP A 490 4.44 1.58 22.47
C TRP A 490 3.69 2.82 22.92
N THR A 491 4.41 3.74 23.54
CA THR A 491 3.87 5.03 24.00
C THR A 491 3.88 6.04 22.87
N VAL A 492 2.82 6.83 22.75
CA VAL A 492 2.65 7.81 21.67
C VAL A 492 2.83 9.21 22.23
N LYS A 493 3.64 10.02 21.58
CA LYS A 493 3.82 11.44 21.92
C LYS A 493 3.65 12.32 20.69
N PRO A 494 2.85 13.40 20.76
CA PRO A 494 2.79 14.37 19.67
C PRO A 494 4.15 15.06 19.54
N VAL A 495 4.60 15.25 18.30
CA VAL A 495 5.90 15.86 17.98
C VAL A 495 5.82 17.38 18.02
N LEU A 496 4.66 17.94 17.68
CA LEU A 496 4.38 19.37 17.67
C LEU A 496 3.41 19.69 18.81
N PRO A 497 3.62 20.79 19.57
CA PRO A 497 2.63 21.26 20.53
C PRO A 497 1.29 21.53 19.83
N LEU A 498 0.18 21.24 20.52
CA LEU A 498 -1.20 21.39 20.00
C LEU A 498 -1.54 22.82 19.51
N GLU A 499 -0.68 23.81 19.80
CA GLU A 499 -0.87 25.24 19.52
C GLU A 499 0.13 25.84 18.52
N ALA A 500 0.98 25.04 17.86
CA ALA A 500 1.74 25.54 16.72
C ALA A 500 0.91 25.33 15.45
N PRO A 501 0.20 26.35 14.91
CA PRO A 501 -0.32 26.22 13.57
C PRO A 501 0.88 26.03 12.66
N LEU A 502 0.97 24.90 11.97
CA LEU A 502 1.66 24.87 10.69
C LEU A 502 1.10 26.06 9.93
N LEU A 503 1.91 27.10 9.76
CA LEU A 503 1.47 28.44 9.38
C LEU A 503 0.50 28.32 8.21
N SER A 504 -0.79 28.62 8.43
CA SER A 504 -1.74 28.66 7.33
C SER A 504 -1.24 29.75 6.38
N SER A 505 -1.01 29.43 5.11
CA SER A 505 -0.69 30.45 4.10
C SER A 505 -1.95 31.29 3.84
N ARG A 506 -2.29 32.19 4.77
CA ARG A 506 -3.21 33.28 4.49
C ARG A 506 -2.39 34.36 3.81
N MET A 507 -2.55 34.48 2.49
CA MET A 507 -2.17 35.71 1.81
C MET A 507 -3.08 36.82 2.33
N SER A 508 -2.54 37.70 3.16
CA SER A 508 -3.21 38.96 3.50
C SER A 508 -3.15 39.90 2.29
N PRO A 509 -4.22 40.67 1.99
CA PRO A 509 -4.16 41.70 0.97
C PRO A 509 -3.12 42.76 1.37
N ILE A 510 -2.16 43.05 0.50
CA ILE A 510 -1.22 44.15 0.69
C ILE A 510 -2.00 45.45 0.44
N ASP A 511 -2.29 46.18 1.51
CA ASP A 511 -2.70 47.58 1.43
C ASP A 511 -1.51 48.41 0.92
N HIS A 512 -1.70 49.03 -0.24
CA HIS A 512 -0.83 50.10 -0.69
C HIS A 512 -1.01 51.32 0.22
N ASN A 513 -0.01 51.65 1.02
CA ASN A 513 0.23 53.04 1.40
C ASN A 513 1.71 53.34 1.65
N LEU A 514 2.16 54.39 0.97
CA LEU A 514 3.51 54.89 0.84
C LEU A 514 3.86 55.79 2.03
N ALA A 515 4.98 55.57 2.72
CA ALA A 515 5.74 56.66 3.37
C ALA A 515 7.18 56.23 3.75
N SER A 516 8.09 57.08 3.30
CA SER A 516 9.55 57.21 3.51
C SER A 516 10.09 57.00 4.93
N ASN A 517 11.30 56.43 5.04
CA ASN A 517 12.51 57.04 5.65
C ASN A 517 13.67 56.00 5.75
N ILE A 518 14.78 56.18 5.01
CA ILE A 518 16.07 56.82 5.39
C ILE A 518 17.08 55.84 6.05
N VAL A 519 18.15 55.56 5.28
CA VAL A 519 19.59 55.36 5.60
C VAL A 519 20.02 54.03 6.26
N SER A 520 20.74 53.11 5.58
CA SER A 520 22.17 53.07 5.12
C SER A 520 23.17 52.51 6.18
N PRO A 521 24.39 52.05 5.82
CA PRO A 521 24.78 50.63 5.83
C PRO A 521 26.14 50.37 6.54
N CYS A 522 26.61 49.11 6.59
CA CYS A 522 28.04 48.72 6.64
C CYS A 522 28.10 47.18 6.62
N SER A 523 28.49 46.54 5.52
CA SER A 523 29.87 46.29 5.05
C SER A 523 30.67 45.39 6.00
N THR A 524 31.22 44.29 5.48
CA THR A 524 32.66 44.16 5.23
C THR A 524 32.88 42.97 4.28
N GLU A 525 33.54 43.29 3.18
CA GLU A 525 34.01 42.42 2.09
C GLU A 525 35.24 41.60 2.52
N VAL A 526 35.64 40.65 1.65
CA VAL A 526 36.99 40.48 1.05
C VAL A 526 37.04 39.03 0.50
N ILE A 527 36.94 38.79 -0.82
CA ILE A 527 38.00 38.88 -1.86
C ILE A 527 39.01 37.71 -1.65
N MET A 528 39.36 36.81 -2.58
CA MET A 528 39.47 36.83 -4.04
C MET A 528 39.68 35.38 -4.57
N GLU A 529 39.24 35.13 -5.81
CA GLU A 529 39.97 34.54 -6.99
C GLU A 529 40.93 33.33 -6.82
N GLN A 530 41.08 32.37 -7.73
CA GLN A 530 40.95 32.34 -9.20
C GLN A 530 41.13 30.88 -9.70
N GLY A 531 40.64 30.55 -10.91
CA GLY A 531 41.46 29.79 -11.88
C GLY A 531 40.97 28.44 -12.43
N HIS A 532 40.39 28.49 -13.63
CA HIS A 532 40.58 27.58 -14.80
C HIS A 532 40.25 26.07 -14.65
N ASN A 533 39.38 25.44 -15.44
CA ASN A 533 39.44 25.25 -16.90
C ASN A 533 38.25 24.35 -17.34
N CYS A 534 37.72 24.63 -18.54
CA CYS A 534 36.68 23.85 -19.23
C CYS A 534 37.22 22.54 -19.82
N VAL A 535 36.40 21.47 -19.82
CA VAL A 535 36.15 20.61 -20.99
C VAL A 535 34.74 20.03 -20.86
N GLY A 536 33.90 20.22 -21.88
CA GLY A 536 32.55 19.67 -21.96
C GLY A 536 32.50 18.27 -22.56
N GLN A 537 31.41 17.55 -22.28
CA GLN A 537 30.88 16.47 -23.10
C GLN A 537 29.37 16.35 -22.87
N GLU A 538 28.63 16.32 -23.96
CA GLU A 538 27.17 16.20 -24.08
C GLU A 538 26.63 14.86 -23.53
N PRO A 539 25.38 14.78 -23.05
CA PRO A 539 24.75 13.51 -22.76
C PRO A 539 23.93 12.98 -23.96
N MET A 540 24.17 11.71 -24.30
CA MET A 540 23.31 10.91 -25.18
C MET A 540 22.00 10.53 -24.49
N GLU A 541 20.90 10.69 -25.22
CA GLU A 541 19.57 10.19 -24.89
C GLU A 541 19.51 8.66 -24.86
N GLY A 542 18.79 8.13 -23.87
CA GLY A 542 18.54 6.70 -23.71
C GLY A 542 17.54 6.44 -22.59
N VAL A 543 16.30 6.93 -22.76
CA VAL A 543 15.19 6.64 -21.83
C VAL A 543 14.53 5.34 -22.27
N THR A 544 14.82 4.25 -21.53
CA THR A 544 14.03 3.02 -21.59
C THR A 544 12.93 3.09 -20.53
N SER A 545 11.69 2.89 -20.98
CA SER A 545 10.47 2.79 -20.19
C SER A 545 10.58 1.71 -19.13
N MET A 546 10.49 2.07 -17.85
CA MET A 546 10.22 1.13 -16.77
C MET A 546 8.73 1.19 -16.41
N GLU A 547 8.10 0.04 -16.64
CA GLU A 547 6.71 -0.27 -16.35
C GLU A 547 6.45 -0.24 -14.84
N THR A 548 5.39 0.47 -14.44
CA THR A 548 4.81 0.41 -13.10
C THR A 548 4.08 -0.93 -12.93
N SER A 549 4.80 -1.94 -12.44
CA SER A 549 4.19 -3.16 -11.92
C SER A 549 3.72 -2.88 -10.49
N CYS A 550 2.39 -2.79 -10.32
CA CYS A 550 1.78 -3.01 -9.02
C CYS A 550 1.97 -4.49 -8.67
N GLU A 551 2.79 -4.79 -7.66
CA GLU A 551 2.87 -6.14 -7.11
C GLU A 551 1.56 -6.45 -6.35
N HIS A 552 0.70 -7.23 -6.99
CA HIS A 552 -0.32 -8.02 -6.31
C HIS A 552 0.37 -9.17 -5.56
N VAL A 553 0.30 -9.14 -4.23
CA VAL A 553 0.65 -10.29 -3.39
C VAL A 553 -0.58 -11.18 -3.32
N ASP A 554 -0.70 -12.12 -4.26
CA ASP A 554 -1.63 -13.25 -4.17
C ASP A 554 -0.97 -14.39 -3.38
N GLU A 555 -1.56 -14.75 -2.24
CA GLU A 555 -1.26 -15.97 -1.51
C GLU A 555 -2.22 -17.10 -1.96
N GLY A 556 -1.67 -18.14 -2.59
CA GLY A 556 -2.35 -19.43 -2.77
C GLY A 556 -1.71 -20.30 -3.88
N PRO A 557 -1.22 -21.54 -3.61
CA PRO A 557 -0.57 -22.35 -4.63
C PRO A 557 -1.51 -23.43 -5.20
N HIS A 558 -1.60 -23.54 -6.52
CA HIS A 558 -1.99 -24.77 -7.22
C HIS A 558 -0.93 -25.15 -8.26
N PRO A 559 -0.49 -26.42 -8.30
CA PRO A 559 0.59 -26.88 -9.17
C PRO A 559 0.03 -27.41 -10.49
N LEU A 560 0.67 -27.11 -11.62
CA LEU A 560 0.48 -27.88 -12.85
C LEU A 560 1.83 -28.14 -13.53
N ASP A 561 1.98 -29.43 -13.81
CA ASP A 561 3.07 -30.21 -14.39
C ASP A 561 3.91 -29.56 -15.51
N GLU A 562 5.22 -29.84 -15.46
CA GLU A 562 6.04 -29.98 -16.66
C GLU A 562 5.84 -31.36 -17.28
N SER A 563 5.53 -31.41 -18.57
CA SER A 563 5.84 -32.57 -19.42
C SER A 563 6.30 -32.12 -20.80
N ASP A 564 7.62 -32.21 -20.99
CA ASP A 564 8.34 -32.80 -22.13
C ASP A 564 7.62 -32.92 -23.49
N THR A 565 8.20 -32.31 -24.54
CA THR A 565 8.48 -32.99 -25.84
C THR A 565 9.24 -32.04 -26.77
N GLY A 566 10.50 -32.36 -27.04
CA GLY A 566 11.23 -31.82 -28.19
C GLY A 566 10.90 -32.58 -29.47
N THR A 567 10.76 -31.90 -30.61
CA THR A 567 11.20 -32.46 -31.90
C THR A 567 11.53 -31.38 -32.94
N LYS A 568 12.73 -31.53 -33.50
CA LYS A 568 13.34 -30.83 -34.63
C LYS A 568 12.48 -30.87 -35.91
N LYS A 569 12.53 -29.81 -36.74
CA LYS A 569 12.96 -29.93 -38.15
C LYS A 569 13.25 -28.58 -38.82
N ARG A 570 14.19 -28.67 -39.75
CA ARG A 570 15.05 -27.68 -40.40
C ARG A 570 14.79 -27.75 -41.92
N ARG A 571 14.78 -26.59 -42.61
CA ARG A 571 15.01 -26.31 -44.06
C ARG A 571 15.14 -24.77 -44.12
N VAL A 572 16.25 -24.07 -44.38
CA VAL A 572 17.42 -24.12 -45.31
C VAL A 572 17.09 -23.74 -46.77
N ASP A 573 17.94 -22.83 -47.28
CA ASP A 573 18.13 -22.17 -48.60
C ASP A 573 17.52 -20.74 -48.69
N GLU A 574 18.25 -19.59 -48.69
CA GLU A 574 19.46 -19.08 -49.44
C GLU A 574 19.27 -19.16 -50.97
N ASP A 575 19.28 -18.07 -51.77
CA ASP A 575 20.36 -17.12 -52.18
C ASP A 575 19.73 -15.82 -52.77
N LEU A 576 20.21 -14.57 -52.59
CA LEU A 576 21.44 -13.84 -52.97
C LEU A 576 21.61 -13.44 -54.46
N SER A 577 21.71 -12.12 -54.73
CA SER A 577 22.80 -11.37 -55.45
C SER A 577 22.28 -10.05 -56.15
N VAL A 578 22.78 -8.82 -55.83
CA VAL A 578 24.01 -8.06 -56.26
C VAL A 578 23.70 -7.12 -57.48
N ASP A 579 24.13 -5.84 -57.67
CA ASP A 579 25.17 -4.95 -57.11
C ASP A 579 24.97 -3.44 -57.48
N GLY A 580 25.70 -2.55 -56.77
CA GLY A 580 26.38 -1.32 -57.25
C GLY A 580 25.69 0.06 -57.08
N VAL A 581 26.36 1.21 -56.83
CA VAL A 581 27.79 1.61 -56.89
C VAL A 581 27.94 3.10 -56.42
N LEU A 582 29.08 3.46 -55.79
CA LEU A 582 29.85 4.75 -55.74
C LEU A 582 29.54 5.98 -54.82
N LEU A 583 30.62 6.44 -54.16
CA LEU A 583 30.96 7.79 -53.64
C LEU A 583 31.34 8.77 -54.79
N PRO A 584 31.33 10.12 -54.60
CA PRO A 584 32.54 10.85 -54.13
C PRO A 584 32.36 12.20 -53.35
N ASP A 585 33.31 12.45 -52.44
CA ASP A 585 34.15 13.63 -52.09
C ASP A 585 33.82 15.14 -52.30
N CYS A 586 34.31 15.93 -51.31
CA CYS A 586 34.89 17.31 -51.31
C CYS A 586 33.95 18.53 -51.59
N SER A 587 34.10 19.75 -51.05
CA SER A 587 35.07 20.43 -50.15
C SER A 587 34.57 21.86 -49.83
N LEU A 588 34.96 22.36 -48.65
CA LEU A 588 35.15 23.76 -48.16
C LEU A 588 34.78 24.97 -49.05
N HIS A 589 34.09 25.96 -48.44
CA HIS A 589 34.36 27.39 -48.62
C HIS A 589 33.74 28.24 -47.49
N GLU A 590 34.59 28.91 -46.70
CA GLU A 590 34.24 30.19 -46.05
C GLU A 590 34.40 31.33 -47.08
N PRO A 591 33.81 32.50 -46.78
CA PRO A 591 34.72 33.61 -46.45
C PRO A 591 34.29 34.46 -45.24
N ARG A 592 35.31 34.94 -44.54
CA ARG A 592 35.32 36.08 -43.61
C ARG A 592 35.32 37.42 -44.36
N GLU A 593 34.76 38.43 -43.71
CA GLU A 593 35.17 39.84 -43.61
C GLU A 593 34.09 40.54 -42.73
N GLU A 594 34.24 41.67 -42.05
CA GLU A 594 35.30 42.41 -41.34
C GLU A 594 34.53 43.56 -40.64
N GLY A 595 35.07 44.15 -39.57
CA GLY A 595 34.29 44.93 -38.59
C GLY A 595 34.08 46.42 -38.86
N LEU A 596 33.26 47.04 -38.00
CA LEU A 596 33.48 48.32 -37.30
C LEU A 596 32.23 48.63 -36.45
N GLY A 597 32.46 49.05 -35.20
CA GLY A 597 31.46 49.09 -34.14
C GLY A 597 30.79 50.44 -33.89
N GLU A 598 29.88 50.47 -32.91
CA GLU A 598 29.79 51.45 -31.81
C GLU A 598 28.61 51.11 -30.88
N SER A 599 28.53 51.87 -29.78
CA SER A 599 28.12 51.51 -28.41
C SER A 599 26.65 51.68 -28.00
N VAL A 600 26.19 50.75 -27.15
CA VAL A 600 25.33 50.86 -25.94
C VAL A 600 23.98 51.62 -26.00
N SER A 601 22.89 50.89 -25.71
CA SER A 601 21.90 51.27 -24.67
C SER A 601 21.10 50.07 -24.17
N GLU A 602 21.16 49.80 -22.87
CA GLU A 602 20.41 48.77 -22.15
C GLU A 602 18.93 49.17 -22.05
N ALA A 603 18.06 48.51 -22.83
CA ALA A 603 16.63 48.37 -22.56
C ALA A 603 15.98 47.36 -23.54
N GLU A 604 16.53 46.14 -23.70
CA GLU A 604 15.86 45.06 -24.45
C GLU A 604 16.63 43.74 -24.32
N THR A 605 16.46 43.04 -23.19
CA THR A 605 17.10 41.71 -23.00
C THR A 605 16.21 40.73 -22.23
N VAL A 606 14.94 40.60 -22.65
CA VAL A 606 14.08 39.44 -22.34
C VAL A 606 13.21 39.11 -23.57
N SER A 607 13.81 38.96 -24.76
CA SER A 607 13.04 38.67 -25.98
C SER A 607 13.74 37.80 -27.02
N ARG A 608 14.79 37.04 -26.66
CA ARG A 608 15.59 36.30 -27.66
C ARG A 608 15.84 34.81 -27.45
N ASP A 609 15.09 34.15 -26.56
CA ASP A 609 15.03 32.67 -26.50
C ASP A 609 13.67 32.08 -26.97
N TYR A 610 12.76 32.92 -27.48
CA TYR A 610 11.47 32.49 -28.06
C TYR A 610 11.50 32.28 -29.58
N GLN A 611 12.67 32.10 -30.19
CA GLN A 611 12.77 31.87 -31.66
C GLN A 611 12.91 30.39 -32.05
N GLY A 612 13.02 29.47 -31.09
CA GLY A 612 12.94 28.01 -31.33
C GLY A 612 11.52 27.44 -31.43
N ALA A 613 10.50 28.15 -30.91
CA ALA A 613 9.09 27.68 -30.92
C ALA A 613 8.35 27.95 -32.23
N ALA A 614 8.87 28.86 -33.08
CA ALA A 614 8.21 29.24 -34.33
C ALA A 614 8.22 28.15 -35.41
N GLY A 615 9.17 27.21 -35.35
CA GLY A 615 9.28 26.09 -36.30
C GLY A 615 8.27 24.96 -36.07
N ALA A 616 7.87 24.70 -34.82
CA ALA A 616 6.89 23.68 -34.46
C ALA A 616 5.44 24.16 -34.64
N ALA A 617 5.19 25.46 -34.42
CA ALA A 617 3.86 26.05 -34.58
C ALA A 617 3.32 25.93 -36.02
N ALA A 618 4.18 25.87 -37.05
CA ALA A 618 3.79 25.90 -38.46
C ALA A 618 2.94 24.69 -38.92
N ASN A 619 3.00 23.55 -38.23
CA ASN A 619 2.28 22.31 -38.61
C ASN A 619 1.07 21.98 -37.71
N ALA A 620 0.82 22.74 -36.64
CA ALA A 620 -0.31 22.53 -35.73
C ALA A 620 -1.65 22.95 -36.37
N SER A 621 -2.70 22.15 -36.16
CA SER A 621 -4.05 22.48 -36.64
C SER A 621 -4.60 23.75 -35.97
N VAL A 622 -5.55 24.44 -36.60
CA VAL A 622 -6.19 25.63 -36.00
C VAL A 622 -6.85 25.27 -34.67
N ALA A 623 -7.57 24.15 -34.62
CA ALA A 623 -8.18 23.64 -33.40
C ALA A 623 -7.15 23.40 -32.28
N GLU A 624 -5.98 22.86 -32.60
CA GLU A 624 -4.89 22.66 -31.63
C GLU A 624 -4.43 23.97 -31.01
N ARG A 625 -4.13 24.99 -31.83
CA ARG A 625 -3.67 26.30 -31.34
C ARG A 625 -4.71 27.05 -30.52
N VAL A 626 -6.00 26.87 -30.82
CA VAL A 626 -7.11 27.51 -30.10
C VAL A 626 -7.38 26.82 -28.76
N ILE A 627 -7.26 25.49 -28.72
CA ILE A 627 -7.59 24.67 -27.55
C ILE A 627 -6.44 24.50 -26.58
N GLU A 628 -5.19 24.47 -27.05
CA GLU A 628 -4.00 24.31 -26.19
C GLU A 628 -4.03 25.23 -24.94
N PRO A 629 -4.38 26.53 -25.02
CA PRO A 629 -4.44 27.40 -23.85
C PRO A 629 -5.54 27.09 -22.83
N THR A 630 -6.47 26.19 -23.19
CA THR A 630 -7.63 25.78 -22.40
C THR A 630 -7.43 24.42 -21.74
N LEU A 631 -6.42 23.65 -22.15
CA LEU A 631 -6.19 22.30 -21.66
C LEU A 631 -5.34 22.30 -20.38
N VAL A 632 -5.72 21.40 -19.48
CA VAL A 632 -5.07 21.22 -18.18
C VAL A 632 -4.89 19.73 -17.94
N MET A 633 -3.69 19.36 -17.50
CA MET A 633 -3.41 18.00 -17.04
C MET A 633 -3.74 17.88 -15.56
N PHE A 634 -4.39 16.78 -15.20
CA PHE A 634 -4.77 16.46 -13.83
C PHE A 634 -3.86 15.38 -13.30
N GLU A 635 -3.36 15.60 -12.09
CA GLU A 635 -2.78 14.58 -11.26
C GLU A 635 -3.54 14.50 -9.94
N VAL A 636 -4.26 13.39 -9.73
CA VAL A 636 -5.19 13.23 -8.61
C VAL A 636 -4.67 12.15 -7.66
N HIS A 637 -4.56 12.51 -6.38
CA HIS A 637 -4.07 11.63 -5.32
C HIS A 637 -5.12 11.45 -4.23
N VAL A 638 -5.60 10.22 -4.01
CA VAL A 638 -6.59 9.87 -2.99
C VAL A 638 -5.88 9.28 -1.75
N PRO A 639 -6.08 9.85 -0.55
CA PRO A 639 -5.52 9.31 0.68
C PRO A 639 -5.99 7.87 0.95
N SER A 640 -5.10 7.01 1.45
CA SER A 640 -5.43 5.61 1.70
C SER A 640 -6.47 5.41 2.80
N SER A 641 -6.54 6.33 3.77
CA SER A 641 -7.60 6.44 4.78
C SER A 641 -8.97 6.82 4.19
N CYS A 642 -8.99 7.34 2.96
CA CYS A 642 -10.16 7.92 2.29
C CYS A 642 -10.46 7.25 0.94
N MET A 643 -10.00 6.00 0.71
CA MET A 643 -10.42 5.20 -0.46
C MET A 643 -11.87 4.71 -0.27
N ILE A 644 -12.81 5.65 -0.39
CA ILE A 644 -14.25 5.51 -0.23
C ILE A 644 -14.95 5.34 -1.57
N ASP A 645 -16.26 5.10 -1.57
CA ASP A 645 -17.11 5.02 -2.77
C ASP A 645 -16.65 3.99 -3.84
N GLY A 646 -15.87 2.99 -3.44
CA GLY A 646 -15.33 1.95 -4.33
C GLY A 646 -14.15 2.41 -5.19
N VAL A 647 -13.45 3.49 -4.82
CA VAL A 647 -12.21 3.94 -5.47
C VAL A 647 -11.17 2.80 -5.46
N HIS A 648 -10.61 2.52 -6.63
CA HIS A 648 -9.75 1.34 -6.87
C HIS A 648 -8.25 1.66 -6.93
N SER A 649 -7.87 2.94 -7.08
CA SER A 649 -6.48 3.40 -7.13
C SER A 649 -6.29 4.63 -6.24
N GLN A 650 -5.07 4.84 -5.77
CA GLN A 650 -4.68 6.06 -5.04
C GLN A 650 -4.23 7.19 -5.97
N HIS A 651 -3.90 6.86 -7.23
CA HIS A 651 -3.38 7.81 -8.22
C HIS A 651 -4.17 7.72 -9.51
N PHE A 652 -4.59 8.87 -10.03
CA PHE A 652 -5.26 9.02 -11.32
C PHE A 652 -4.65 10.17 -12.12
N PHE A 653 -4.74 10.05 -13.43
CA PHE A 653 -4.23 11.02 -14.38
C PHE A 653 -5.21 11.20 -15.53
N GLY A 654 -5.41 12.43 -15.98
CA GLY A 654 -6.33 12.72 -17.09
C GLY A 654 -6.22 14.15 -17.58
N THR A 655 -6.78 14.42 -18.76
CA THR A 655 -6.84 15.77 -19.35
C THR A 655 -8.21 16.38 -19.10
N GLY A 656 -8.24 17.61 -18.58
CA GLY A 656 -9.45 18.42 -18.46
C GLY A 656 -9.38 19.70 -19.30
N VAL A 657 -10.50 20.42 -19.36
CA VAL A 657 -10.67 21.65 -20.14
C VAL A 657 -11.20 22.76 -19.26
N ILE A 658 -10.62 23.95 -19.37
CA ILE A 658 -11.06 25.16 -18.66
C ILE A 658 -12.36 25.62 -19.30
N ILE A 659 -13.45 25.56 -18.54
CA ILE A 659 -14.79 25.95 -18.98
C ILE A 659 -15.14 27.37 -18.53
N TYR A 660 -14.44 27.89 -17.53
CA TYR A 660 -14.63 29.25 -17.04
C TYR A 660 -13.32 29.81 -16.50
N HIS A 661 -13.03 31.06 -16.85
CA HIS A 661 -11.84 31.75 -16.39
C HIS A 661 -12.18 33.23 -16.14
N SER A 662 -11.88 33.70 -14.93
CA SER A 662 -12.07 35.09 -14.50
C SER A 662 -10.91 35.49 -13.58
N GLN A 663 -10.88 36.73 -13.10
CA GLN A 663 -9.86 37.18 -12.14
C GLN A 663 -9.96 36.53 -10.76
N THR A 664 -11.13 35.98 -10.40
CA THR A 664 -11.40 35.45 -9.04
C THR A 664 -11.65 33.94 -9.01
N MET A 665 -11.96 33.34 -10.16
CA MET A 665 -12.35 31.94 -10.25
C MET A 665 -11.99 31.36 -11.61
N GLY A 666 -11.35 30.20 -11.59
CA GLY A 666 -11.24 29.30 -12.73
C GLY A 666 -11.96 27.98 -12.45
N LEU A 667 -12.66 27.44 -13.45
CA LEU A 667 -13.30 26.12 -13.38
C LEU A 667 -12.84 25.26 -14.55
N VAL A 668 -12.49 24.02 -14.24
CA VAL A 668 -12.03 23.01 -15.19
C VAL A 668 -12.97 21.81 -15.12
N ALA A 669 -13.42 21.35 -16.28
CA ALA A 669 -14.20 20.13 -16.41
C ALA A 669 -13.29 18.94 -16.76
N VAL A 670 -13.51 17.82 -16.08
CA VAL A 670 -12.76 16.57 -16.26
C VAL A 670 -13.70 15.38 -16.10
N ASP A 671 -13.35 14.21 -16.63
CA ASP A 671 -14.13 13.01 -16.38
C ASP A 671 -14.06 12.55 -14.90
N LYS A 672 -15.11 11.87 -14.45
CA LYS A 672 -15.22 11.38 -13.07
C LYS A 672 -14.42 10.09 -12.84
N ASN A 673 -13.90 9.44 -13.88
CA ASN A 673 -12.95 8.34 -13.72
C ASN A 673 -11.58 8.86 -13.24
N THR A 674 -11.21 10.09 -13.62
CA THR A 674 -10.02 10.81 -13.17
C THR A 674 -10.21 11.41 -11.78
N VAL A 675 -11.34 12.09 -11.54
CA VAL A 675 -11.71 12.65 -10.22
C VAL A 675 -12.90 11.88 -9.66
N ALA A 676 -12.62 10.74 -9.02
CA ALA A 676 -13.65 9.81 -8.56
C ALA A 676 -14.40 10.26 -7.29
N VAL A 677 -13.68 10.92 -6.37
CA VAL A 677 -14.19 11.35 -5.06
C VAL A 677 -13.73 12.77 -4.71
N SER A 678 -14.53 13.46 -3.91
CA SER A 678 -14.25 14.84 -3.46
C SER A 678 -13.12 14.91 -2.43
N VAL A 679 -12.86 13.80 -1.72
CA VAL A 679 -11.71 13.63 -0.83
C VAL A 679 -10.46 13.25 -1.61
N SER A 680 -9.92 14.20 -2.37
CA SER A 680 -8.71 14.03 -3.17
C SER A 680 -7.87 15.30 -3.21
N ASP A 681 -6.56 15.13 -3.41
CA ASP A 681 -5.64 16.22 -3.76
C ASP A 681 -5.52 16.27 -5.27
N VAL A 682 -5.79 17.42 -5.87
CA VAL A 682 -5.74 17.60 -7.32
C VAL A 682 -4.65 18.61 -7.65
N MET A 683 -3.70 18.22 -8.49
CA MET A 683 -2.74 19.14 -9.10
C MET A 683 -3.11 19.38 -10.56
N LEU A 684 -3.07 20.64 -10.94
CA LEU A 684 -3.40 21.11 -12.28
C LEU A 684 -2.15 21.64 -12.95
N SER A 685 -1.72 21.02 -14.04
CA SER A 685 -0.61 21.47 -14.86
C SER A 685 -1.15 22.07 -16.16
N PHE A 686 -0.92 23.37 -16.37
CA PHE A 686 -1.50 24.09 -17.50
C PHE A 686 -0.65 23.92 -18.77
N ALA A 687 -1.29 23.64 -19.91
CA ALA A 687 -0.56 23.48 -21.17
C ALA A 687 -0.02 24.83 -21.70
N ALA A 688 -0.83 25.89 -21.58
CA ALA A 688 -0.46 27.24 -22.03
C ALA A 688 0.76 27.83 -21.30
N TYR A 689 0.98 27.41 -20.05
CA TYR A 689 2.02 27.93 -19.19
C TYR A 689 2.42 26.82 -18.21
N PRO A 690 3.68 26.36 -18.21
CA PRO A 690 4.12 25.18 -17.45
C PRO A 690 4.23 25.50 -15.95
N ILE A 691 3.07 25.61 -15.31
CA ILE A 691 2.91 25.83 -13.87
C ILE A 691 1.96 24.77 -13.32
N GLU A 692 2.22 24.38 -12.07
CA GLU A 692 1.39 23.45 -11.33
C GLU A 692 0.70 24.18 -10.17
N ILE A 693 -0.63 24.14 -10.14
CA ILE A 693 -1.45 24.81 -9.12
C ILE A 693 -2.37 23.77 -8.49
N PRO A 694 -2.59 23.81 -7.16
CA PRO A 694 -3.58 22.96 -6.52
C PRO A 694 -5.00 23.31 -6.99
N GLY A 695 -5.79 22.28 -7.28
CA GLY A 695 -7.21 22.38 -7.59
C GLY A 695 -8.08 21.87 -6.44
N GLU A 696 -9.33 22.34 -6.37
CA GLU A 696 -10.32 21.91 -5.38
C GLU A 696 -11.54 21.32 -6.10
N VAL A 697 -11.95 20.11 -5.74
CA VAL A 697 -13.12 19.46 -6.32
C VAL A 697 -14.37 20.14 -5.79
N VAL A 698 -15.08 20.87 -6.67
CA VAL A 698 -16.26 21.64 -6.29
C VAL A 698 -17.57 20.95 -6.63
N PHE A 699 -17.57 20.06 -7.62
CA PHE A 699 -18.79 19.38 -8.04
C PHE A 699 -18.50 18.03 -8.71
N LEU A 700 -19.13 16.97 -8.21
CA LEU A 700 -19.18 15.65 -8.82
C LEU A 700 -20.59 15.41 -9.35
N HIS A 701 -20.76 15.24 -10.65
CA HIS A 701 -22.09 15.00 -11.17
C HIS A 701 -22.64 13.64 -10.67
N PRO A 702 -23.91 13.56 -10.20
CA PRO A 702 -24.46 12.32 -9.63
C PRO A 702 -24.65 11.20 -10.66
N VAL A 703 -24.98 11.55 -11.91
CA VAL A 703 -25.30 10.59 -13.00
C VAL A 703 -24.23 10.56 -14.10
N HIS A 704 -23.98 11.69 -14.77
CA HIS A 704 -22.98 11.80 -15.83
C HIS A 704 -21.53 11.70 -15.34
N ASN A 705 -20.64 11.23 -16.23
CA ASN A 705 -19.22 10.99 -15.96
C ASN A 705 -18.36 12.27 -16.00
N PHE A 706 -18.70 13.31 -15.25
CA PHE A 706 -17.86 14.49 -15.14
C PHE A 706 -17.79 15.08 -13.73
N ALA A 707 -16.71 15.79 -13.48
CA ALA A 707 -16.41 16.55 -12.29
C ALA A 707 -15.97 17.97 -12.69
N LEU A 708 -16.24 18.94 -11.82
CA LEU A 708 -15.73 20.30 -11.92
C LEU A 708 -14.73 20.54 -10.79
N VAL A 709 -13.57 21.07 -11.17
CA VAL A 709 -12.48 21.42 -10.26
C VAL A 709 -12.20 22.91 -10.39
N ALA A 710 -12.18 23.60 -9.26
CA ALA A 710 -11.84 25.01 -9.19
C ALA A 710 -10.34 25.20 -8.97
N TYR A 711 -9.81 26.31 -9.47
CA TYR A 711 -8.45 26.76 -9.19
C TYR A 711 -8.43 28.27 -8.96
N ASP A 712 -7.39 28.75 -8.28
CA ASP A 712 -7.15 30.17 -8.06
C ASP A 712 -6.37 30.78 -9.25
N PRO A 713 -6.99 31.66 -10.05
CA PRO A 713 -6.29 32.35 -11.14
C PRO A 713 -5.12 33.22 -10.68
N SER A 714 -5.13 33.69 -9.42
CA SER A 714 -4.05 34.54 -8.89
C SER A 714 -2.73 33.75 -8.77
N ALA A 715 -2.81 32.44 -8.53
CA ALA A 715 -1.66 31.55 -8.45
C ALA A 715 -0.97 31.32 -9.81
N LEU A 716 -1.61 31.65 -10.94
CA LEU A 716 -0.99 31.61 -12.27
C LEU A 716 0.03 32.73 -12.49
N GLY A 717 0.00 33.81 -11.70
CA GLY A 717 0.86 34.97 -11.89
C GLY A 717 0.76 35.55 -13.30
N ILE A 718 1.89 35.64 -14.00
CA ILE A 718 1.97 36.15 -15.39
C ILE A 718 1.22 35.24 -16.38
N GLY A 719 1.13 33.94 -16.07
CA GLY A 719 0.45 32.93 -16.89
C GLY A 719 -1.07 33.15 -17.03
N ALA A 720 -1.69 33.93 -16.13
CA ALA A 720 -3.12 34.26 -16.20
C ALA A 720 -3.52 34.97 -17.50
N SER A 721 -2.58 35.64 -18.18
CA SER A 721 -2.83 36.31 -19.46
C SER A 721 -2.88 35.37 -20.68
N VAL A 722 -2.27 34.18 -20.55
CA VAL A 722 -2.14 33.19 -21.63
C VAL A 722 -3.26 32.14 -21.54
N VAL A 723 -3.63 31.77 -20.31
CA VAL A 723 -4.70 30.80 -20.03
C VAL A 723 -6.07 31.36 -20.41
N ARG A 724 -6.92 30.55 -21.04
CA ARG A 724 -8.27 30.95 -21.50
C ARG A 724 -9.30 29.86 -21.23
N ALA A 725 -10.55 30.27 -21.10
CA ALA A 725 -11.68 29.33 -21.13
C ALA A 725 -11.98 28.93 -22.58
N ALA A 726 -12.36 27.67 -22.77
CA ALA A 726 -12.80 27.17 -24.07
C ALA A 726 -14.17 27.73 -24.45
N GLU A 727 -14.37 27.99 -25.74
CA GLU A 727 -15.69 28.35 -26.28
C GLU A 727 -16.54 27.07 -26.38
N LEU A 728 -17.56 26.97 -25.52
CA LEU A 728 -18.46 25.82 -25.46
C LEU A 728 -19.58 25.96 -26.50
N LEU A 729 -19.82 24.91 -27.28
CA LEU A 729 -20.85 24.88 -28.32
C LEU A 729 -21.86 23.76 -28.07
N PRO A 730 -22.84 23.97 -27.16
CA PRO A 730 -23.85 22.97 -26.83
C PRO A 730 -24.86 22.73 -27.96
N GLU A 731 -25.11 23.74 -28.80
CA GLU A 731 -25.99 23.65 -29.97
C GLU A 731 -25.31 24.21 -31.23
N PRO A 732 -25.59 23.66 -32.43
CA PRO A 732 -26.43 22.49 -32.68
C PRO A 732 -25.76 21.19 -32.24
N ALA A 733 -26.57 20.19 -31.87
CA ALA A 733 -26.07 18.86 -31.51
C ALA A 733 -25.40 18.17 -32.71
N LEU A 734 -24.32 17.45 -32.44
CA LEU A 734 -23.55 16.69 -33.44
C LEU A 734 -24.44 15.64 -34.12
N ARG A 735 -24.22 15.47 -35.42
CA ARG A 735 -24.88 14.48 -36.27
C ARG A 735 -23.89 13.46 -36.78
N ARG A 736 -24.41 12.29 -37.13
CA ARG A 736 -23.60 11.24 -37.76
C ARG A 736 -23.00 11.78 -39.06
N GLY A 737 -21.69 11.64 -39.20
CA GLY A 737 -20.90 12.12 -40.35
C GLY A 737 -20.32 13.52 -40.19
N ASP A 738 -20.63 14.23 -39.10
CA ASP A 738 -20.02 15.54 -38.85
C ASP A 738 -18.51 15.40 -38.61
N PRO A 739 -17.67 16.26 -39.22
CA PRO A 739 -16.24 16.27 -38.99
C PRO A 739 -15.93 16.86 -37.61
N VAL A 740 -15.08 16.18 -36.84
CA VAL A 740 -14.64 16.63 -35.52
C VAL A 740 -13.11 16.51 -35.42
N CYS A 741 -12.51 17.38 -34.62
CA CYS A 741 -11.11 17.31 -34.25
C CYS A 741 -11.01 16.89 -32.78
N LEU A 742 -10.34 15.79 -32.49
CA LEU A 742 -10.00 15.40 -31.14
C LEU A 742 -8.67 16.06 -30.77
N VAL A 743 -8.69 16.89 -29.72
CA VAL A 743 -7.51 17.58 -29.19
C VAL A 743 -7.29 17.16 -27.75
N GLY A 744 -6.09 16.68 -27.42
CA GLY A 744 -5.73 16.24 -26.07
C GLY A 744 -4.26 16.48 -25.76
N LEU A 745 -3.87 16.27 -24.49
CA LEU A 745 -2.50 16.49 -24.05
C LEU A 745 -1.72 15.19 -23.98
N SER A 746 -0.46 15.25 -24.39
CA SER A 746 0.54 14.24 -24.06
C SER A 746 1.01 14.39 -22.60
N ARG A 747 1.76 13.41 -22.09
CA ARG A 747 2.42 13.51 -20.77
C ARG A 747 3.48 14.62 -20.70
N SER A 748 3.96 15.12 -21.85
CA SER A 748 4.88 16.26 -21.94
C SER A 748 4.15 17.62 -22.01
N LEU A 749 2.84 17.65 -21.72
CA LEU A 749 1.97 18.84 -21.84
C LEU A 749 1.89 19.40 -23.26
N GLN A 750 2.22 18.60 -24.27
CA GLN A 750 2.09 19.01 -25.67
C GLN A 750 0.69 18.68 -26.17
N ALA A 751 0.01 19.67 -26.75
CA ALA A 751 -1.25 19.47 -27.42
C ALA A 751 -1.04 18.60 -28.67
N THR A 752 -1.94 17.65 -28.88
CA THR A 752 -1.96 16.81 -30.07
C THR A 752 -3.37 16.77 -30.61
N SER A 753 -3.51 16.90 -31.93
CA SER A 753 -4.82 16.91 -32.59
C SER A 753 -4.93 15.83 -33.66
N ARG A 754 -6.13 15.24 -33.81
CA ARG A 754 -6.45 14.27 -34.86
C ARG A 754 -7.88 14.49 -35.37
N LYS A 755 -8.04 14.52 -36.70
CA LYS A 755 -9.36 14.61 -37.34
C LYS A 755 -10.07 13.26 -37.35
N SER A 756 -11.38 13.26 -37.16
CA SER A 756 -12.24 12.07 -37.12
C SER A 756 -13.67 12.46 -37.50
N PHE A 757 -14.55 11.47 -37.66
CA PHE A 757 -15.97 11.69 -37.96
C PHE A 757 -16.86 11.03 -36.91
N VAL A 758 -17.98 11.69 -36.59
CA VAL A 758 -18.98 11.16 -35.66
C VAL A 758 -19.67 9.94 -36.28
N THR A 759 -19.55 8.78 -35.64
CA THR A 759 -20.22 7.54 -36.08
C THR A 759 -21.59 7.40 -35.43
N ASN A 760 -21.68 7.72 -34.14
CA ASN A 760 -22.93 7.70 -33.39
C ASN A 760 -22.95 8.84 -32.37
N PRO A 761 -23.78 9.89 -32.55
CA PRO A 761 -23.82 11.02 -31.64
C PRO A 761 -24.52 10.72 -30.30
N CYS A 762 -25.25 9.59 -30.20
CA CYS A 762 -26.09 9.29 -29.06
C CYS A 762 -26.08 7.79 -28.73
N ALA A 763 -24.89 7.21 -28.64
CA ALA A 763 -24.74 5.82 -28.23
C ALA A 763 -25.11 5.66 -26.76
N ALA A 764 -26.06 4.77 -26.45
CA ALA A 764 -26.40 4.46 -25.07
C ALA A 764 -25.28 3.66 -24.41
N LEU A 765 -24.75 4.19 -23.31
CA LEU A 765 -23.66 3.56 -22.57
C LEU A 765 -24.20 2.48 -21.63
N ASN A 766 -23.58 1.29 -21.63
CA ASN A 766 -23.94 0.19 -20.73
C ASN A 766 -22.67 -0.37 -20.06
N ILE A 767 -22.43 0.02 -18.82
CA ILE A 767 -21.33 -0.46 -17.99
C ILE A 767 -21.89 -1.40 -16.92
N GLY A 768 -21.29 -2.58 -16.77
CA GLY A 768 -21.67 -3.56 -15.75
C GLY A 768 -21.28 -3.10 -14.33
N SER A 769 -21.92 -3.67 -13.30
CA SER A 769 -21.49 -3.44 -11.92
C SER A 769 -20.17 -4.16 -11.65
N ALA A 770 -19.25 -3.47 -10.96
CA ALA A 770 -18.01 -4.07 -10.47
C ALA A 770 -18.24 -4.89 -9.18
N ASP A 771 -17.31 -5.77 -8.85
CA ASP A 771 -17.33 -6.59 -7.63
C ASP A 771 -17.30 -5.72 -6.36
N CYS A 772 -16.48 -4.66 -6.39
CA CYS A 772 -16.56 -3.55 -5.45
C CYS A 772 -17.43 -2.46 -6.07
N PRO A 773 -18.64 -2.19 -5.53
CA PRO A 773 -19.55 -1.23 -6.13
C PRO A 773 -18.92 0.16 -6.16
N ARG A 774 -18.71 0.68 -7.37
CA ARG A 774 -18.09 1.99 -7.63
C ARG A 774 -18.89 2.77 -8.65
N PHE A 775 -18.64 4.07 -8.74
CA PHE A 775 -19.32 4.93 -9.70
C PHE A 775 -19.23 4.35 -11.13
N ARG A 776 -20.37 4.29 -11.79
CA ARG A 776 -20.48 4.02 -13.23
C ARG A 776 -21.54 4.95 -13.80
N ALA A 777 -21.31 5.43 -15.01
CA ALA A 777 -22.31 6.21 -15.71
C ALA A 777 -23.50 5.31 -16.10
N THR A 778 -24.67 5.63 -15.57
CA THR A 778 -25.96 5.00 -15.89
C THR A 778 -26.85 6.02 -16.60
N ASN A 779 -27.75 5.55 -17.47
CA ASN A 779 -28.69 6.42 -18.21
C ASN A 779 -28.00 7.54 -19.01
N MET A 780 -26.82 7.27 -19.57
CA MET A 780 -26.03 8.26 -20.27
C MET A 780 -25.89 7.91 -21.74
N GLU A 781 -26.04 8.93 -22.59
CA GLU A 781 -25.70 8.88 -24.02
C GLU A 781 -24.32 9.50 -24.24
N VAL A 782 -23.50 8.84 -25.06
CA VAL A 782 -22.15 9.26 -25.40
C VAL A 782 -21.97 9.36 -26.92
N ILE A 783 -20.97 10.12 -27.33
CA ILE A 783 -20.59 10.29 -28.72
C ILE A 783 -19.49 9.29 -29.06
N GLU A 784 -19.69 8.54 -30.14
CA GLU A 784 -18.71 7.65 -30.75
C GLU A 784 -18.20 8.23 -32.06
N ILE A 785 -16.93 7.96 -32.34
CA ILE A 785 -16.23 8.40 -33.53
C ILE A 785 -15.65 7.18 -34.27
N ASP A 786 -15.19 7.37 -35.50
CA ASP A 786 -14.75 6.28 -36.38
C ASP A 786 -13.36 5.72 -36.06
N THR A 787 -12.56 6.48 -35.31
CA THR A 787 -11.16 6.18 -35.04
C THR A 787 -10.95 5.87 -33.56
N ASP A 788 -10.27 4.77 -33.26
CA ASP A 788 -9.82 4.45 -31.90
C ASP A 788 -8.45 5.11 -31.66
N PHE A 789 -8.38 5.98 -30.65
CA PHE A 789 -7.19 6.73 -30.28
C PHE A 789 -6.44 6.10 -29.09
N GLY A 790 -6.81 4.87 -28.71
CA GLY A 790 -6.31 4.16 -27.55
C GLY A 790 -7.13 4.50 -26.29
N GLY A 791 -7.27 3.52 -25.40
CA GLY A 791 -8.14 3.62 -24.22
C GLY A 791 -7.75 4.66 -23.16
N ALA A 792 -6.59 5.33 -23.32
CA ALA A 792 -6.05 6.29 -22.35
C ALA A 792 -5.95 7.74 -22.90
N PHE A 793 -6.22 7.98 -24.19
CA PHE A 793 -6.14 9.33 -24.74
C PHE A 793 -7.38 10.12 -24.35
N SER A 794 -7.22 11.13 -23.50
CA SER A 794 -8.28 12.04 -23.02
C SER A 794 -8.10 13.45 -23.59
N GLY A 795 -9.18 14.22 -23.69
CA GLY A 795 -9.15 15.56 -24.28
C GLY A 795 -10.54 16.12 -24.57
N VAL A 796 -10.70 16.82 -25.69
CA VAL A 796 -11.96 17.43 -26.14
C VAL A 796 -12.23 17.19 -27.62
N LEU A 797 -13.50 17.09 -27.99
CA LEU A 797 -13.95 17.10 -29.37
C LEU A 797 -14.36 18.51 -29.77
N THR A 798 -13.78 19.01 -30.85
CA THR A 798 -14.05 20.35 -31.37
C THR A 798 -14.46 20.34 -32.83
N ASP A 799 -15.00 21.45 -33.29
CA ASP A 799 -15.06 21.76 -34.72
C ASP A 799 -13.69 22.21 -35.26
N GLU A 800 -13.63 22.57 -36.54
CA GLU A 800 -12.40 23.06 -37.18
C GLU A 800 -11.94 24.43 -36.68
N LEU A 801 -12.80 25.18 -35.99
CA LEU A 801 -12.51 26.49 -35.40
C LEU A 801 -12.01 26.38 -33.95
N GLY A 802 -12.06 25.19 -33.33
CA GLY A 802 -11.66 24.98 -31.95
C GLY A 802 -12.77 25.26 -30.94
N ARG A 803 -14.05 25.22 -31.33
CA ARG A 803 -15.19 25.30 -30.39
C ARG A 803 -15.54 23.91 -29.88
N VAL A 804 -15.73 23.76 -28.58
CA VAL A 804 -15.86 22.45 -27.90
C VAL A 804 -17.30 21.94 -27.94
N HIS A 805 -17.51 20.76 -28.51
CA HIS A 805 -18.80 20.07 -28.54
C HIS A 805 -18.95 18.99 -27.47
N ALA A 806 -17.84 18.39 -27.03
CA ALA A 806 -17.85 17.33 -26.04
C ALA A 806 -16.48 17.18 -25.38
N ILE A 807 -16.45 16.65 -24.15
CA ILE A 807 -15.22 16.19 -23.49
C ILE A 807 -14.98 14.75 -23.91
N TRP A 808 -13.75 14.42 -24.31
CA TRP A 808 -13.34 13.06 -24.58
C TRP A 808 -12.81 12.41 -23.30
N GLY A 809 -13.72 11.80 -22.54
CA GLY A 809 -13.49 11.36 -21.16
C GLY A 809 -13.29 9.86 -21.02
N SER A 810 -12.57 9.45 -19.98
CA SER A 810 -12.29 8.05 -19.64
C SER A 810 -13.43 7.42 -18.82
N PHE A 811 -13.71 6.14 -19.10
CA PHE A 811 -14.68 5.29 -18.40
C PHE A 811 -13.99 4.00 -17.98
N SER A 812 -14.34 3.48 -16.80
CA SER A 812 -13.81 2.22 -16.28
C SER A 812 -14.88 1.13 -16.26
N THR A 813 -14.52 -0.07 -16.72
CA THR A 813 -15.34 -1.28 -16.64
C THR A 813 -14.49 -2.45 -16.15
N GLN A 814 -15.08 -3.32 -15.34
CA GLN A 814 -14.39 -4.53 -14.87
C GLN A 814 -14.77 -5.71 -15.77
N LEU A 815 -13.78 -6.34 -16.40
CA LEU A 815 -13.97 -7.54 -17.22
C LEU A 815 -13.66 -8.79 -16.39
N LYS A 816 -14.53 -9.79 -16.49
CA LYS A 816 -14.37 -11.08 -15.81
C LYS A 816 -13.85 -12.10 -16.83
N TYR A 817 -12.56 -12.40 -16.77
CA TYR A 817 -11.93 -13.43 -17.61
C TYR A 817 -12.00 -14.81 -16.95
N SER A 818 -11.99 -14.88 -15.61
CA SER A 818 -12.10 -16.12 -14.84
C SER A 818 -12.92 -15.92 -13.54
N SER A 819 -13.15 -17.00 -12.77
CA SER A 819 -13.83 -16.94 -11.48
C SER A 819 -13.05 -16.21 -10.37
N SER A 820 -11.76 -15.93 -10.60
CA SER A 820 -10.85 -15.35 -9.59
C SER A 820 -10.03 -14.15 -10.06
N SER A 821 -9.94 -13.88 -11.37
CA SER A 821 -9.25 -12.70 -11.90
C SER A 821 -10.20 -11.77 -12.64
N SER A 822 -10.30 -10.56 -12.12
CA SER A 822 -11.01 -9.44 -12.71
C SER A 822 -10.01 -8.36 -13.06
N GLU A 823 -10.02 -7.87 -14.29
CA GLU A 823 -9.15 -6.77 -14.70
C GLU A 823 -9.99 -5.52 -15.00
N ASP A 824 -9.44 -4.38 -14.59
CA ASP A 824 -10.02 -3.08 -14.89
C ASP A 824 -9.61 -2.65 -16.29
N HIS A 825 -10.61 -2.50 -17.16
CA HIS A 825 -10.43 -2.02 -18.52
C HIS A 825 -10.93 -0.58 -18.63
N GLN A 826 -10.10 0.28 -19.22
CA GLN A 826 -10.46 1.68 -19.46
C GLN A 826 -10.76 1.91 -20.94
N PHE A 827 -11.75 2.74 -21.22
CA PHE A 827 -12.09 3.16 -22.58
C PHE A 827 -12.60 4.60 -22.57
N VAL A 828 -12.49 5.28 -23.71
CA VAL A 828 -12.82 6.71 -23.85
C VAL A 828 -14.01 6.92 -24.77
N ARG A 829 -14.85 7.90 -24.43
CA ARG A 829 -16.03 8.29 -25.21
C ARG A 829 -16.32 9.79 -25.06
N GLY A 830 -17.05 10.36 -26.02
CA GLY A 830 -17.42 11.77 -26.00
C GLY A 830 -18.60 12.03 -25.04
N ILE A 831 -18.38 12.88 -24.06
CA ILE A 831 -19.36 13.37 -23.08
C ILE A 831 -19.90 14.71 -23.63
N PRO A 832 -21.19 14.81 -23.98
CA PRO A 832 -21.74 16.03 -24.58
C PRO A 832 -21.58 17.27 -23.68
N ILE A 833 -21.24 18.41 -24.30
CA ILE A 833 -20.94 19.64 -23.55
C ILE A 833 -22.19 20.33 -22.96
N TYR A 834 -23.39 20.07 -23.51
CA TYR A 834 -24.63 20.70 -23.05
C TYR A 834 -24.92 20.43 -21.57
N THR A 835 -24.62 19.21 -21.10
CA THR A 835 -24.78 18.81 -19.70
C THR A 835 -23.89 19.64 -18.78
N ILE A 836 -22.66 19.92 -19.22
CA ILE A 836 -21.68 20.69 -18.46
C ILE A 836 -22.05 22.17 -18.48
N SER A 837 -22.46 22.69 -19.64
CA SER A 837 -22.93 24.08 -19.80
C SER A 837 -24.10 24.39 -18.87
N SER A 838 -25.10 23.50 -18.78
CA SER A 838 -26.28 23.68 -17.91
C SER A 838 -25.89 23.80 -16.42
N ILE A 839 -24.93 23.00 -15.96
CA ILE A 839 -24.43 23.09 -14.58
C ILE A 839 -23.56 24.32 -14.38
N LEU A 840 -22.71 24.66 -15.35
CA LEU A 840 -21.86 25.84 -15.32
C LEU A 840 -22.70 27.12 -15.20
N ASP A 841 -23.75 27.26 -16.01
CA ASP A 841 -24.64 28.41 -15.99
C ASP A 841 -25.32 28.56 -14.62
N LYS A 842 -25.73 27.45 -13.98
CA LYS A 842 -26.29 27.46 -12.61
C LYS A 842 -25.26 27.92 -11.56
N ILE A 843 -23.99 27.52 -11.69
CA ILE A 843 -22.93 27.96 -10.77
C ILE A 843 -22.62 29.45 -10.95
N ILE A 844 -22.59 29.94 -12.20
CA ILE A 844 -22.28 31.34 -12.50
C ILE A 844 -23.44 32.27 -12.11
N SER A 845 -24.67 31.91 -12.47
CA SER A 845 -25.87 32.73 -12.21
C SER A 845 -26.33 32.68 -10.74
N GLY A 846 -25.93 31.64 -10.01
CA GLY A 846 -26.27 31.41 -8.61
C GLY A 846 -27.46 30.46 -8.47
N ALA A 847 -27.20 29.25 -7.98
CA ALA A 847 -28.22 28.23 -7.75
C ALA A 847 -28.91 28.35 -6.37
N GLU A 848 -29.86 27.47 -6.09
CA GLU A 848 -30.59 27.42 -4.80
C GLU A 848 -30.00 26.40 -3.79
N GLY A 849 -28.88 25.73 -4.11
CA GLY A 849 -28.28 24.72 -3.24
C GLY A 849 -27.30 25.26 -2.20
N PRO A 850 -26.64 24.36 -1.44
CA PRO A 850 -25.73 24.75 -0.37
C PRO A 850 -24.57 25.60 -0.90
N ALA A 851 -24.20 26.62 -0.15
CA ALA A 851 -23.06 27.46 -0.49
C ALA A 851 -21.75 26.69 -0.25
N LEU A 852 -20.83 26.78 -1.20
CA LEU A 852 -19.47 26.29 -1.10
C LEU A 852 -18.49 27.46 -1.21
N LEU A 853 -17.44 27.46 -0.40
CA LEU A 853 -16.37 28.43 -0.50
C LEU A 853 -15.45 28.06 -1.69
N ILE A 854 -15.34 28.95 -2.68
CA ILE A 854 -14.44 28.77 -3.83
C ILE A 854 -13.53 30.00 -3.89
N ASN A 855 -12.22 29.82 -3.72
CA ASN A 855 -11.23 30.90 -3.68
C ASN A 855 -11.61 32.05 -2.71
N GLY A 856 -12.17 31.71 -1.54
CA GLY A 856 -12.61 32.68 -0.54
C GLY A 856 -13.97 33.35 -0.81
N ILE A 857 -14.66 33.01 -1.91
CA ILE A 857 -15.98 33.53 -2.26
C ILE A 857 -17.02 32.43 -2.09
N LYS A 858 -18.04 32.68 -1.26
CA LYS A 858 -19.18 31.74 -1.13
C LYS A 858 -20.04 31.78 -2.38
N ARG A 859 -20.26 30.61 -2.98
CA ARG A 859 -21.11 30.44 -4.16
C ARG A 859 -22.14 29.35 -3.93
N PRO A 860 -23.43 29.59 -4.24
CA PRO A 860 -24.44 28.55 -4.10
C PRO A 860 -24.28 27.49 -5.20
N MET A 861 -24.17 26.23 -4.78
CA MET A 861 -23.96 25.10 -5.68
C MET A 861 -25.28 24.55 -6.20
N PRO A 862 -25.33 23.99 -7.43
CA PRO A 862 -26.55 23.45 -7.99
C PRO A 862 -26.96 22.14 -7.34
N LEU A 863 -28.26 21.98 -7.13
CA LEU A 863 -28.90 20.71 -6.86
C LEU A 863 -29.36 20.09 -8.19
N VAL A 864 -29.19 18.77 -8.32
CA VAL A 864 -29.60 18.02 -9.51
C VAL A 864 -30.76 17.11 -9.13
N ARG A 865 -31.92 17.36 -9.74
CA ARG A 865 -33.08 16.49 -9.65
C ARG A 865 -32.93 15.34 -10.63
N ILE A 866 -33.04 14.11 -10.13
CA ILE A 866 -32.86 12.88 -10.90
C ILE A 866 -33.98 11.88 -10.60
N LEU A 867 -34.25 11.02 -11.58
CA LEU A 867 -35.02 9.81 -11.38
C LEU A 867 -34.04 8.66 -11.13
N GLU A 868 -33.95 8.17 -9.89
CA GLU A 868 -33.00 7.12 -9.49
C GLU A 868 -33.46 5.72 -9.94
N VAL A 869 -33.54 5.53 -11.25
CA VAL A 869 -33.92 4.29 -11.92
C VAL A 869 -32.91 4.01 -13.02
N GLU A 870 -32.34 2.81 -13.07
CA GLU A 870 -31.52 2.40 -14.20
C GLU A 870 -32.43 1.92 -15.34
N VAL A 871 -32.34 2.58 -16.48
CA VAL A 871 -33.10 2.25 -17.70
C VAL A 871 -32.16 1.89 -18.84
N TYR A 872 -32.64 1.07 -19.76
CA TYR A 872 -31.90 0.67 -20.95
C TYR A 872 -32.78 0.69 -22.20
N PRO A 873 -32.23 1.08 -23.36
CA PRO A 873 -33.00 1.14 -24.59
C PRO A 873 -33.34 -0.26 -25.09
N THR A 874 -34.59 -0.43 -25.54
CA THR A 874 -35.07 -1.63 -26.22
C THR A 874 -35.66 -1.24 -27.57
N LEU A 875 -35.23 -1.90 -28.64
CA LEU A 875 -35.76 -1.66 -29.99
C LEU A 875 -37.27 -1.93 -30.05
N LEU A 876 -38.00 -1.10 -30.80
CA LEU A 876 -39.46 -1.22 -30.93
C LEU A 876 -39.90 -2.55 -31.55
N SER A 877 -39.06 -3.17 -32.39
CA SER A 877 -39.30 -4.52 -32.92
C SER A 877 -39.39 -5.57 -31.82
N LYS A 878 -38.54 -5.47 -30.80
CA LYS A 878 -38.54 -6.33 -29.61
C LYS A 878 -39.65 -5.93 -28.64
N ALA A 879 -39.93 -4.64 -28.49
CA ALA A 879 -41.03 -4.14 -27.68
C ALA A 879 -42.40 -4.64 -28.17
N ARG A 880 -42.58 -4.75 -29.49
CA ARG A 880 -43.78 -5.34 -30.11
C ARG A 880 -43.99 -6.80 -29.69
N SER A 881 -42.92 -7.59 -29.61
CA SER A 881 -42.97 -8.97 -29.13
C SER A 881 -43.38 -9.09 -27.65
N PHE A 882 -43.21 -8.02 -26.87
CA PHE A 882 -43.71 -7.94 -25.48
C PHE A 882 -45.17 -7.46 -25.39
N GLY A 883 -45.84 -7.19 -26.53
CA GLY A 883 -47.26 -6.84 -26.59
C GLY A 883 -47.57 -5.34 -26.65
N LEU A 884 -46.57 -4.48 -26.92
CA LEU A 884 -46.81 -3.05 -27.06
C LEU A 884 -47.75 -2.76 -28.26
N SER A 885 -48.74 -1.89 -28.07
CA SER A 885 -49.73 -1.58 -29.11
C SER A 885 -49.12 -0.87 -30.33
N ASP A 886 -49.70 -1.12 -31.51
CA ASP A 886 -49.26 -0.47 -32.74
C ASP A 886 -49.45 1.06 -32.68
N SER A 887 -50.39 1.58 -31.89
CA SER A 887 -50.57 3.02 -31.66
C SER A 887 -49.37 3.66 -30.96
N TRP A 888 -48.85 3.02 -29.91
CA TRP A 888 -47.67 3.51 -29.19
C TRP A 888 -46.41 3.38 -30.04
N ILE A 889 -46.28 2.31 -30.83
CA ILE A 889 -45.17 2.17 -31.79
C ILE A 889 -45.17 3.35 -32.78
N GLN A 890 -46.32 3.70 -33.34
CA GLN A 890 -46.43 4.85 -34.25
C GLN A 890 -46.08 6.18 -33.56
N ALA A 891 -46.54 6.38 -32.31
CA ALA A 891 -46.23 7.57 -31.53
C ALA A 891 -44.72 7.73 -31.25
N LEU A 892 -44.05 6.64 -30.84
CA LEU A 892 -42.62 6.63 -30.54
C LEU A 892 -41.75 6.77 -31.80
N VAL A 893 -42.12 6.12 -32.91
CA VAL A 893 -41.43 6.31 -34.21
C VAL A 893 -41.59 7.74 -34.73
N LYS A 894 -42.73 8.38 -34.49
CA LYS A 894 -42.96 9.78 -34.87
C LYS A 894 -42.09 10.74 -34.05
N LYS A 895 -41.88 10.46 -32.76
CA LYS A 895 -41.03 11.27 -31.86
C LYS A 895 -39.54 11.09 -32.19
N ASP A 896 -39.07 9.85 -32.39
CA ASP A 896 -37.68 9.56 -32.78
C ASP A 896 -37.62 8.53 -33.93
N PRO A 897 -37.56 9.00 -35.20
CA PRO A 897 -37.54 8.12 -36.36
C PRO A 897 -36.19 7.41 -36.58
N ILE A 898 -35.14 7.85 -35.88
CA ILE A 898 -33.76 7.34 -36.05
C ILE A 898 -33.53 6.16 -35.10
N ARG A 899 -33.73 6.35 -33.79
CA ARG A 899 -33.40 5.34 -32.79
C ARG A 899 -34.44 4.24 -32.67
N ARG A 900 -35.72 4.58 -32.89
CA ARG A 900 -36.85 3.63 -32.91
C ARG A 900 -36.82 2.68 -31.71
N GLN A 901 -36.74 3.26 -30.51
CA GLN A 901 -36.57 2.54 -29.26
C GLN A 901 -37.58 3.00 -28.20
N VAL A 902 -37.73 2.19 -27.16
CA VAL A 902 -38.43 2.51 -25.91
C VAL A 902 -37.49 2.23 -24.74
N LEU A 903 -37.56 3.02 -23.68
CA LEU A 903 -36.76 2.80 -22.49
C LEU A 903 -37.42 1.76 -21.58
N ARG A 904 -36.63 0.78 -21.13
CA ARG A 904 -37.09 -0.29 -20.25
C ARG A 904 -36.35 -0.24 -18.92
N VAL A 905 -37.06 -0.41 -17.81
CA VAL A 905 -36.48 -0.41 -16.46
C VAL A 905 -35.63 -1.65 -16.26
N LYS A 906 -34.35 -1.46 -15.91
CA LYS A 906 -33.42 -2.52 -15.49
C LYS A 906 -33.54 -2.80 -14.00
N GLY A 907 -33.65 -1.74 -13.20
CA GLY A 907 -33.82 -1.78 -11.75
C GLY A 907 -33.94 -0.37 -11.17
N CYS A 908 -34.47 -0.27 -9.95
CA CYS A 908 -34.55 0.98 -9.20
C CYS A 908 -33.43 1.02 -8.17
N PHE A 909 -32.92 2.22 -7.85
CA PHE A 909 -31.98 2.37 -6.75
C PHE A 909 -32.73 2.14 -5.44
N SER A 910 -32.14 1.39 -4.53
CA SER A 910 -32.74 1.10 -3.23
C SER A 910 -32.83 2.35 -2.36
N GLY A 911 -33.97 2.53 -1.67
CA GLY A 911 -34.31 3.72 -0.90
C GLY A 911 -34.67 4.95 -1.74
N SER A 912 -34.88 4.81 -3.06
CA SER A 912 -35.32 5.91 -3.93
C SER A 912 -36.84 6.11 -3.88
N LYS A 913 -37.33 7.27 -4.32
CA LYS A 913 -38.80 7.51 -4.41
C LYS A 913 -39.48 6.74 -5.55
N ALA A 914 -38.69 6.13 -6.44
CA ALA A 914 -39.18 5.27 -7.50
C ALA A 914 -39.24 3.78 -7.10
N GLU A 915 -38.61 3.43 -5.98
CA GLU A 915 -38.64 2.09 -5.40
C GLU A 915 -40.10 1.66 -5.12
N ASN A 916 -40.41 0.39 -5.40
CA ASN A 916 -41.76 -0.20 -5.30
C ASN A 916 -42.83 0.33 -6.27
N LEU A 917 -42.59 1.45 -6.97
CA LEU A 917 -43.52 1.97 -7.99
C LEU A 917 -43.20 1.39 -9.37
N LEU A 918 -41.93 1.40 -9.75
CA LEU A 918 -41.44 0.85 -11.01
C LEU A 918 -40.82 -0.54 -10.78
N GLU A 919 -41.10 -1.46 -11.69
CA GLU A 919 -40.64 -2.84 -11.65
C GLU A 919 -39.66 -3.13 -12.80
N GLN A 920 -38.79 -4.11 -12.59
CA GLN A 920 -37.89 -4.57 -13.64
C GLN A 920 -38.69 -5.03 -14.86
N GLY A 921 -38.36 -4.44 -16.01
CA GLY A 921 -38.97 -4.77 -17.29
C GLY A 921 -40.13 -3.86 -17.72
N ASP A 922 -40.54 -2.90 -16.89
CA ASP A 922 -41.49 -1.87 -17.29
C ASP A 922 -40.96 -1.04 -18.46
N MET A 923 -41.82 -0.72 -19.42
CA MET A 923 -41.47 0.19 -20.52
C MET A 923 -42.04 1.58 -20.25
N VAL A 924 -41.20 2.60 -20.28
CA VAL A 924 -41.60 4.00 -20.10
C VAL A 924 -42.04 4.55 -21.45
N LEU A 925 -43.34 4.88 -21.59
CA LEU A 925 -43.94 5.33 -22.85
C LEU A 925 -44.02 6.85 -22.94
N ALA A 926 -44.47 7.50 -21.88
CA ALA A 926 -44.61 8.95 -21.82
C ALA A 926 -44.41 9.48 -20.39
N ILE A 927 -43.97 10.74 -20.28
CA ILE A 927 -43.92 11.51 -19.04
C ILE A 927 -44.74 12.78 -19.25
N ASN A 928 -45.66 13.08 -18.35
CA ASN A 928 -46.60 14.20 -18.47
C ASN A 928 -47.35 14.21 -19.81
N LYS A 929 -47.73 13.00 -20.28
CA LYS A 929 -48.37 12.75 -21.60
C LYS A 929 -47.52 13.11 -22.83
N VAL A 930 -46.23 13.39 -22.65
CA VAL A 930 -45.26 13.57 -23.73
C VAL A 930 -44.48 12.26 -23.93
N PRO A 931 -44.43 11.68 -25.16
CA PRO A 931 -43.69 10.46 -25.42
C PRO A 931 -42.19 10.58 -25.12
N VAL A 932 -41.61 9.53 -24.53
CA VAL A 932 -40.20 9.46 -24.10
C VAL A 932 -39.45 8.39 -24.89
N THR A 933 -38.30 8.74 -25.46
CA THR A 933 -37.51 7.89 -26.35
C THR A 933 -36.02 7.83 -26.00
N CYS A 934 -35.50 8.82 -25.28
CA CYS A 934 -34.11 8.93 -24.88
C CYS A 934 -33.95 9.28 -23.40
N PHE A 935 -32.73 9.16 -22.86
CA PHE A 935 -32.47 9.55 -21.47
C PHE A 935 -32.67 11.05 -21.24
N GLY A 936 -32.32 11.88 -22.23
CA GLY A 936 -32.53 13.33 -22.19
C GLY A 936 -34.00 13.73 -22.00
N ASP A 937 -34.95 13.03 -22.64
CA ASP A 937 -36.39 13.28 -22.44
C ASP A 937 -36.80 13.11 -20.96
N ILE A 938 -36.15 12.21 -20.20
CA ILE A 938 -36.39 12.02 -18.75
C ILE A 938 -35.73 13.15 -17.94
N GLU A 939 -34.51 13.52 -18.29
CA GLU A 939 -33.76 14.60 -17.63
C GLU A 939 -34.48 15.95 -17.81
N ASP A 940 -34.94 16.27 -19.02
CA ASP A 940 -35.71 17.47 -19.33
C ASP A 940 -37.01 17.52 -18.53
N ALA A 941 -37.71 16.38 -18.40
CA ALA A 941 -38.91 16.28 -17.58
C ALA A 941 -38.63 16.50 -16.08
N CYS A 942 -37.50 16.00 -15.58
CA CYS A 942 -37.05 16.27 -14.21
C CYS A 942 -36.74 17.77 -14.03
N GLN A 943 -35.97 18.37 -14.93
CA GLN A 943 -35.61 19.79 -14.88
C GLN A 943 -36.84 20.71 -14.99
N GLY A 944 -37.86 20.30 -15.75
CA GLY A 944 -39.13 21.03 -15.86
C GLY A 944 -39.87 21.18 -14.52
N LEU A 945 -39.68 20.24 -13.58
CA LEU A 945 -40.26 20.34 -12.23
C LEU A 945 -39.62 21.46 -11.40
N ASP A 946 -38.35 21.77 -11.62
CA ASP A 946 -37.63 22.84 -10.89
C ASP A 946 -38.11 24.24 -11.29
N GLN A 947 -38.69 24.38 -12.49
CA GLN A 947 -39.25 25.66 -12.96
C GLN A 947 -40.61 25.98 -12.32
N CYS A 948 -41.28 24.99 -11.71
CA CYS A 948 -42.61 25.14 -11.12
C CYS A 948 -42.53 25.00 -9.59
N LYS A 949 -42.54 26.13 -8.87
CA LYS A 949 -42.36 26.19 -7.40
C LYS A 949 -43.41 25.43 -6.58
N ASP A 950 -44.58 25.13 -7.18
CA ASP A 950 -45.67 24.37 -6.56
C ASP A 950 -45.68 22.88 -6.95
N SER A 951 -44.64 22.37 -7.63
CA SER A 951 -44.61 20.94 -8.01
C SER A 951 -44.40 20.05 -6.78
N ASP A 952 -45.15 18.95 -6.70
CA ASP A 952 -45.01 17.93 -5.65
C ASP A 952 -43.75 17.07 -5.81
N GLY A 953 -42.88 17.41 -6.77
CA GLY A 953 -41.65 16.70 -7.12
C GLY A 953 -41.89 15.35 -7.78
N LYS A 954 -43.08 15.11 -8.35
CA LYS A 954 -43.46 13.83 -8.94
C LYS A 954 -43.73 13.97 -10.44
N LEU A 955 -43.42 12.90 -11.18
CA LEU A 955 -43.62 12.78 -12.62
C LEU A 955 -44.83 11.89 -12.88
N ASN A 956 -45.73 12.33 -13.77
CA ASN A 956 -46.82 11.49 -14.24
C ASN A 956 -46.31 10.61 -15.39
N MET A 957 -45.95 9.36 -15.08
CA MET A 957 -45.35 8.41 -16.00
C MET A 957 -46.40 7.44 -16.53
N THR A 958 -46.58 7.41 -17.86
CA THR A 958 -47.33 6.34 -18.54
C THR A 958 -46.37 5.20 -18.86
N ILE A 959 -46.59 4.05 -18.24
CA ILE A 959 -45.78 2.84 -18.41
C ILE A 959 -46.57 1.70 -19.04
N PHE A 960 -45.85 0.71 -19.56
CA PHE A 960 -46.41 -0.55 -20.02
C PHE A 960 -45.82 -1.73 -19.22
N ARG A 961 -46.69 -2.43 -18.49
CA ARG A 961 -46.38 -3.58 -17.64
C ARG A 961 -47.28 -4.75 -18.02
N GLN A 962 -46.68 -5.90 -18.36
CA GLN A 962 -47.40 -7.17 -18.62
C GLN A 962 -48.62 -7.04 -19.56
N GLY A 963 -48.51 -6.28 -20.66
CA GLY A 963 -49.60 -6.16 -21.63
C GLY A 963 -50.60 -5.03 -21.33
N ARG A 964 -50.42 -4.25 -20.25
CA ARG A 964 -51.34 -3.19 -19.84
C ARG A 964 -50.63 -1.84 -19.75
N GLU A 965 -51.31 -0.80 -20.18
CA GLU A 965 -50.93 0.61 -19.97
C GLU A 965 -51.35 1.05 -18.57
N MET A 966 -50.46 1.75 -17.86
CA MET A 966 -50.70 2.25 -16.52
C MET A 966 -50.12 3.66 -16.39
N ASP A 967 -50.88 4.57 -15.76
CA ASP A 967 -50.36 5.87 -15.34
C ASP A 967 -49.95 5.78 -13.86
N LEU A 968 -48.69 6.09 -13.59
CA LEU A 968 -48.09 6.10 -12.26
C LEU A 968 -47.56 7.49 -11.94
N LEU A 969 -47.62 7.85 -10.66
CA LEU A 969 -47.13 9.13 -10.18
C LEU A 969 -45.86 8.87 -9.37
N VAL A 970 -44.70 9.09 -10.00
CA VAL A 970 -43.39 8.62 -9.52
C VAL A 970 -42.58 9.80 -8.98
N GLY A 971 -42.05 9.70 -7.76
CA GLY A 971 -41.25 10.77 -7.16
C GLY A 971 -39.85 10.90 -7.74
N THR A 972 -39.30 12.11 -7.70
CA THR A 972 -37.91 12.42 -8.06
C THR A 972 -37.06 12.71 -6.83
N ASP A 973 -35.78 12.34 -6.91
CA ASP A 973 -34.79 12.53 -5.88
C ASP A 973 -33.90 13.74 -6.21
N VAL A 974 -33.43 14.44 -5.19
CA VAL A 974 -32.57 15.62 -5.34
C VAL A 974 -31.21 15.28 -4.74
N ARG A 975 -30.15 15.45 -5.54
CA ARG A 975 -28.76 15.18 -5.15
C ARG A 975 -27.92 16.45 -5.25
N ASP A 976 -26.98 16.60 -4.34
CA ASP A 976 -25.93 17.59 -4.46
C ASP A 976 -24.73 17.01 -5.25
N GLY A 977 -23.73 17.84 -5.48
CA GLY A 977 -22.49 17.45 -6.15
C GLY A 977 -21.34 17.11 -5.20
N ASN A 978 -21.57 16.95 -3.90
CA ASN A 978 -20.48 16.79 -2.93
C ASN A 978 -19.99 15.35 -2.79
N GLY A 979 -20.81 14.38 -3.20
CA GLY A 979 -20.55 12.96 -2.97
C GLY A 979 -20.57 12.63 -1.48
N THR A 980 -19.72 11.69 -1.05
CA THR A 980 -19.60 11.33 0.37
C THR A 980 -18.85 12.43 1.14
N THR A 981 -19.46 12.98 2.20
CA THR A 981 -18.94 14.11 2.99
C THR A 981 -18.54 13.76 4.42
N ARG A 982 -18.74 12.50 4.84
CA ARG A 982 -18.42 12.03 6.19
C ARG A 982 -17.93 10.60 6.15
N VAL A 983 -16.85 10.34 6.88
CA VAL A 983 -16.21 9.03 7.01
C VAL A 983 -15.83 8.82 8.46
N ILE A 984 -16.01 7.62 8.99
CA ILE A 984 -15.63 7.27 10.36
C ILE A 984 -14.65 6.11 10.33
N ASN A 985 -13.59 6.19 11.12
CA ASN A 985 -12.73 5.07 11.45
C ASN A 985 -13.08 4.54 12.84
N TRP A 986 -13.46 3.28 12.91
CA TRP A 986 -13.67 2.56 14.17
C TRP A 986 -12.90 1.24 14.15
N CYS A 987 -11.96 1.08 15.09
CA CYS A 987 -11.10 -0.12 15.19
C CYS A 987 -10.37 -0.50 13.88
N GLY A 988 -10.06 0.48 13.03
CA GLY A 988 -9.43 0.30 11.71
C GLY A 988 -10.37 -0.07 10.57
N CYS A 989 -11.68 -0.04 10.79
CA CYS A 989 -12.70 -0.11 9.74
C CYS A 989 -13.13 1.30 9.34
N ILE A 990 -13.09 1.58 8.04
CA ILE A 990 -13.54 2.83 7.44
C ILE A 990 -15.00 2.64 7.00
N VAL A 991 -15.91 3.39 7.63
CA VAL A 991 -17.34 3.35 7.36
C VAL A 991 -17.87 4.67 6.80
N GLN A 992 -18.89 4.55 5.97
CA GLN A 992 -19.60 5.65 5.30
C GLN A 992 -21.08 5.30 5.15
N GLU A 993 -21.89 6.25 4.67
CA GLU A 993 -23.25 5.95 4.20
C GLU A 993 -23.21 5.18 2.86
N PRO A 994 -24.22 4.35 2.53
CA PRO A 994 -24.31 3.69 1.24
C PRO A 994 -24.34 4.71 0.08
N HIS A 995 -23.26 4.73 -0.70
CA HIS A 995 -23.16 5.60 -1.86
C HIS A 995 -24.04 5.11 -3.02
N SER A 996 -24.19 5.96 -4.03
CA SER A 996 -25.11 5.71 -5.16
C SER A 996 -24.86 4.37 -5.86
N ALA A 997 -23.60 3.94 -6.01
CA ALA A 997 -23.26 2.69 -6.68
C ALA A 997 -23.70 1.44 -5.89
N VAL A 998 -23.67 1.50 -4.55
CA VAL A 998 -24.22 0.41 -3.71
C VAL A 998 -25.74 0.38 -3.84
N ARG A 999 -26.39 1.54 -3.79
CA ARG A 999 -27.85 1.65 -3.94
C ARG A 999 -28.35 1.19 -5.32
N ALA A 1000 -27.53 1.38 -6.35
CA ALA A 1000 -27.82 0.93 -7.72
C ALA A 1000 -27.90 -0.61 -7.85
N LEU A 1001 -27.40 -1.37 -6.88
CA LEU A 1001 -27.55 -2.83 -6.85
C LEU A 1001 -28.98 -3.29 -6.51
N GLY A 1002 -29.83 -2.37 -6.02
CA GLY A 1002 -31.23 -2.64 -5.71
C GLY A 1002 -31.45 -3.39 -4.40
N PHE A 1003 -30.50 -3.36 -3.48
CA PHE A 1003 -30.63 -3.99 -2.17
C PHE A 1003 -30.03 -3.12 -1.04
N LEU A 1004 -30.86 -2.84 -0.03
CA LEU A 1004 -30.43 -2.33 1.27
C LEU A 1004 -31.04 -3.21 2.37
N PRO A 1005 -30.29 -3.54 3.43
CA PRO A 1005 -30.85 -4.27 4.57
C PRO A 1005 -32.01 -3.51 5.24
N GLU A 1006 -33.12 -4.21 5.48
CA GLU A 1006 -34.28 -3.68 6.21
C GLU A 1006 -33.96 -3.38 7.69
N GLU A 1007 -33.02 -4.13 8.26
CA GLU A 1007 -32.62 -4.06 9.67
C GLU A 1007 -31.83 -2.78 10.02
N GLY A 1008 -31.33 -2.06 9.01
CA GLY A 1008 -30.49 -0.89 9.13
C GLY A 1008 -29.42 -0.87 8.04
N HIS A 1009 -29.23 0.26 7.37
CA HIS A 1009 -28.32 0.33 6.22
C HIS A 1009 -27.45 1.58 6.18
N GLY A 1010 -27.52 2.50 7.14
CA GLY A 1010 -26.73 3.74 7.10
C GLY A 1010 -25.24 3.60 7.42
N VAL A 1011 -24.76 2.42 7.82
CA VAL A 1011 -23.34 2.18 8.13
C VAL A 1011 -22.78 1.11 7.20
N TYR A 1012 -22.10 1.54 6.14
CA TYR A 1012 -21.48 0.68 5.14
C TYR A 1012 -19.96 0.64 5.30
N VAL A 1013 -19.38 -0.56 5.35
CA VAL A 1013 -17.93 -0.77 5.45
C VAL A 1013 -17.29 -0.63 4.08
N ALA A 1014 -16.57 0.47 3.86
CA ALA A 1014 -15.86 0.74 2.62
C ALA A 1014 -14.50 0.02 2.58
N ARG A 1015 -13.77 0.01 3.70
CA ARG A 1015 -12.40 -0.51 3.77
C ARG A 1015 -12.01 -0.94 5.18
N TRP A 1016 -10.98 -1.78 5.28
CA TRP A 1016 -10.29 -2.08 6.53
C TRP A 1016 -8.78 -1.76 6.44
N CYS A 1017 -8.16 -1.46 7.56
CA CYS A 1017 -6.72 -1.26 7.67
C CYS A 1017 -6.02 -2.55 8.12
N HIS A 1018 -4.89 -2.89 7.51
CA HIS A 1018 -4.08 -4.03 7.94
C HIS A 1018 -3.52 -3.81 9.36
N GLY A 1019 -3.43 -4.89 10.14
CA GLY A 1019 -2.97 -4.82 11.53
C GLY A 1019 -4.02 -4.37 12.56
N SER A 1020 -5.21 -3.99 12.11
CA SER A 1020 -6.30 -3.52 12.97
C SER A 1020 -7.10 -4.64 13.64
N PRO A 1021 -7.87 -4.35 14.70
CA PRO A 1021 -8.82 -5.32 15.26
C PRO A 1021 -9.78 -5.87 14.21
N VAL A 1022 -10.31 -5.04 13.31
CA VAL A 1022 -11.27 -5.50 12.28
C VAL A 1022 -10.64 -6.49 11.31
N HIS A 1023 -9.34 -6.35 11.00
CA HIS A 1023 -8.58 -7.31 10.18
C HIS A 1023 -8.48 -8.68 10.85
N ARG A 1024 -8.26 -8.70 12.17
CA ARG A 1024 -8.15 -9.93 12.98
C ARG A 1024 -9.48 -10.66 13.10
N TYR A 1025 -10.57 -9.92 13.36
CA TYR A 1025 -11.88 -10.51 13.61
C TYR A 1025 -12.73 -10.71 12.34
N GLY A 1026 -12.24 -10.27 11.18
CA GLY A 1026 -12.84 -10.55 9.88
C GLY A 1026 -14.03 -9.64 9.51
N LEU A 1027 -14.01 -8.38 9.98
CA LEU A 1027 -14.93 -7.34 9.51
C LEU A 1027 -14.30 -6.65 8.29
N TYR A 1028 -14.63 -7.16 7.11
CA TYR A 1028 -14.11 -6.70 5.82
C TYR A 1028 -15.11 -5.79 5.09
N ALA A 1029 -14.66 -5.20 3.98
CA ALA A 1029 -15.49 -4.38 3.09
C ALA A 1029 -16.72 -5.13 2.56
N LEU A 1030 -17.66 -4.37 1.98
CA LEU A 1030 -18.90 -4.89 1.35
C LEU A 1030 -19.94 -5.42 2.36
N GLN A 1031 -19.90 -4.90 3.59
CA GLN A 1031 -20.82 -5.26 4.67
C GLN A 1031 -21.48 -4.01 5.27
N TRP A 1032 -22.74 -4.11 5.66
CA TRP A 1032 -23.39 -3.13 6.53
C TRP A 1032 -23.27 -3.53 7.98
N ILE A 1033 -23.00 -2.56 8.86
CA ILE A 1033 -23.10 -2.75 10.31
C ILE A 1033 -24.52 -2.34 10.71
N VAL A 1034 -25.32 -3.32 11.15
CA VAL A 1034 -26.74 -3.09 11.45
C VAL A 1034 -27.00 -2.99 12.95
N GLU A 1035 -26.13 -3.60 13.76
CA GLU A 1035 -26.27 -3.64 15.21
C GLU A 1035 -24.89 -3.76 15.88
N VAL A 1036 -24.69 -3.01 16.97
CA VAL A 1036 -23.53 -3.14 17.86
C VAL A 1036 -24.04 -3.33 19.29
N ASN A 1037 -23.65 -4.43 19.95
CA ASN A 1037 -24.08 -4.80 21.31
C ASN A 1037 -25.62 -4.81 21.51
N GLY A 1038 -26.39 -5.25 20.52
CA GLY A 1038 -27.86 -5.23 20.62
C GLY A 1038 -28.51 -3.89 20.27
N LYS A 1039 -27.72 -2.82 20.09
CA LYS A 1039 -28.21 -1.49 19.73
C LYS A 1039 -28.21 -1.34 18.20
N PRO A 1040 -29.34 -0.97 17.57
CA PRO A 1040 -29.41 -0.78 16.13
C PRO A 1040 -28.60 0.44 15.70
N THR A 1041 -27.97 0.37 14.53
CA THR A 1041 -27.17 1.45 13.94
C THR A 1041 -27.74 1.86 12.58
N PRO A 1042 -28.91 2.53 12.55
CA PRO A 1042 -29.59 2.88 11.30
C PRO A 1042 -28.83 3.94 10.48
N ASP A 1043 -28.00 4.75 11.12
CA ASP A 1043 -27.22 5.83 10.54
C ASP A 1043 -25.85 5.99 11.23
N LEU A 1044 -24.98 6.85 10.67
CA LEU A 1044 -23.65 7.10 11.20
C LEU A 1044 -23.67 7.77 12.59
N ASP A 1045 -24.68 8.58 12.92
CA ASP A 1045 -24.74 9.25 14.22
C ASP A 1045 -25.09 8.28 15.36
N ALA A 1046 -26.05 7.38 15.11
CA ALA A 1046 -26.37 6.28 16.00
C ALA A 1046 -25.15 5.36 16.19
N PHE A 1047 -24.41 5.06 15.11
CA PHE A 1047 -23.18 4.29 15.19
C PHE A 1047 -22.11 4.97 16.06
N VAL A 1048 -21.90 6.27 15.89
CA VAL A 1048 -20.96 7.05 16.73
C VAL A 1048 -21.42 7.07 18.19
N ALA A 1049 -22.71 7.23 18.45
CA ALA A 1049 -23.25 7.22 19.82
C ALA A 1049 -22.99 5.89 20.52
N VAL A 1050 -23.23 4.76 19.82
CA VAL A 1050 -23.00 3.42 20.38
C VAL A 1050 -21.50 3.15 20.58
N THR A 1051 -20.66 3.51 19.61
CA THR A 1051 -19.21 3.22 19.69
C THR A 1051 -18.48 4.04 20.75
N LYS A 1052 -18.98 5.24 21.09
CA LYS A 1052 -18.45 6.06 22.19
C LYS A 1052 -18.60 5.41 23.56
N GLU A 1053 -19.57 4.54 23.76
CA GLU A 1053 -19.80 3.89 25.05
C GLU A 1053 -18.87 2.69 25.30
N ILE A 1054 -18.23 2.16 24.25
CA ILE A 1054 -17.41 0.95 24.34
C ILE A 1054 -16.03 1.31 24.91
N GLU A 1055 -15.58 0.60 25.93
CA GLU A 1055 -14.28 0.85 26.58
C GLU A 1055 -13.11 0.12 25.90
N HIS A 1056 -11.88 0.56 26.20
CA HIS A 1056 -10.68 -0.12 25.71
C HIS A 1056 -10.62 -1.57 26.23
N GLY A 1057 -10.33 -2.51 25.34
CA GLY A 1057 -10.22 -3.94 25.66
C GLY A 1057 -11.57 -4.67 25.78
N GLU A 1058 -12.69 -3.97 25.62
CA GLU A 1058 -14.02 -4.57 25.68
C GLU A 1058 -14.33 -5.36 24.40
N PHE A 1059 -14.96 -6.53 24.56
CA PHE A 1059 -15.49 -7.31 23.45
C PHE A 1059 -16.89 -6.82 23.08
N VAL A 1060 -17.10 -6.61 21.79
CA VAL A 1060 -18.37 -6.19 21.23
C VAL A 1060 -18.91 -7.20 20.25
N ARG A 1061 -20.24 -7.35 20.26
CA ARG A 1061 -20.98 -8.17 19.31
C ARG A 1061 -21.47 -7.26 18.18
N VAL A 1062 -21.03 -7.53 16.96
CA VAL A 1062 -21.41 -6.78 15.76
C VAL A 1062 -22.24 -7.68 14.86
N LYS A 1063 -23.46 -7.25 14.54
CA LYS A 1063 -24.27 -7.88 13.49
C LYS A 1063 -24.00 -7.13 12.20
N THR A 1064 -23.64 -7.87 11.16
CA THR A 1064 -23.44 -7.34 9.82
C THR A 1064 -24.34 -8.03 8.81
N VAL A 1065 -24.59 -7.35 7.70
CA VAL A 1065 -25.23 -7.94 6.52
C VAL A 1065 -24.28 -7.77 5.36
N HIS A 1066 -23.94 -8.85 4.67
CA HIS A 1066 -23.08 -8.79 3.49
C HIS A 1066 -23.87 -8.30 2.27
N LEU A 1067 -23.19 -7.81 1.23
CA LEU A 1067 -23.77 -7.37 -0.05
C LEU A 1067 -24.75 -8.38 -0.71
N ASN A 1068 -24.64 -9.67 -0.37
CA ASN A 1068 -25.50 -10.74 -0.87
C ASN A 1068 -26.73 -11.01 0.02
N GLY A 1069 -27.00 -10.13 0.99
CA GLY A 1069 -28.10 -10.23 1.94
C GLY A 1069 -27.89 -11.22 3.09
N LYS A 1070 -26.75 -11.90 3.18
CA LYS A 1070 -26.49 -12.86 4.28
C LYS A 1070 -26.11 -12.12 5.56
N PRO A 1071 -26.90 -12.24 6.66
CA PRO A 1071 -26.50 -11.71 7.94
C PRO A 1071 -25.38 -12.56 8.55
N ARG A 1072 -24.45 -11.92 9.26
CA ARG A 1072 -23.38 -12.53 10.02
C ARG A 1072 -23.26 -11.84 11.37
N VAL A 1073 -22.94 -12.60 12.40
CA VAL A 1073 -22.58 -12.03 13.71
C VAL A 1073 -21.11 -12.34 13.94
N LEU A 1074 -20.38 -11.30 14.34
CA LEU A 1074 -18.97 -11.37 14.65
C LEU A 1074 -18.70 -10.67 15.98
N THR A 1075 -17.64 -11.08 16.64
CA THR A 1075 -17.16 -10.41 17.85
C THR A 1075 -15.92 -9.62 17.49
N LEU A 1076 -15.71 -8.50 18.16
CA LEU A 1076 -14.54 -7.66 17.96
C LEU A 1076 -14.09 -7.11 19.30
N LYS A 1077 -12.78 -7.02 19.53
CA LYS A 1077 -12.24 -6.39 20.73
C LYS A 1077 -11.75 -4.98 20.40
N GLN A 1078 -12.22 -3.99 21.13
CA GLN A 1078 -11.88 -2.59 20.89
C GLN A 1078 -10.47 -2.27 21.37
N ASP A 1079 -9.66 -1.64 20.51
CA ASP A 1079 -8.30 -1.19 20.82
C ASP A 1079 -8.16 0.31 20.58
N LEU A 1080 -8.42 1.10 21.62
CA LEU A 1080 -8.24 2.56 21.59
C LEU A 1080 -6.77 3.02 21.67
N HIS A 1081 -5.82 2.14 21.96
CA HIS A 1081 -4.41 2.50 22.13
C HIS A 1081 -3.73 2.71 20.77
N TYR A 1082 -3.90 1.77 19.84
CA TYR A 1082 -3.35 1.89 18.48
C TYR A 1082 -4.38 2.28 17.41
N TRP A 1083 -5.68 2.13 17.71
CA TRP A 1083 -6.79 2.37 16.78
C TRP A 1083 -7.89 3.25 17.40
N PRO A 1084 -7.59 4.52 17.74
CA PRO A 1084 -8.59 5.45 18.25
C PRO A 1084 -9.72 5.65 17.24
N THR A 1085 -10.89 5.98 17.76
CA THR A 1085 -12.08 6.27 16.93
C THR A 1085 -12.04 7.74 16.52
N TRP A 1086 -12.14 8.00 15.22
CA TRP A 1086 -12.13 9.36 14.67
C TRP A 1086 -13.06 9.46 13.46
N GLU A 1087 -13.49 10.66 13.13
CA GLU A 1087 -14.24 10.97 11.90
C GLU A 1087 -13.49 12.00 11.05
N LEU A 1088 -13.66 11.87 9.74
CA LEU A 1088 -13.35 12.90 8.76
C LEU A 1088 -14.67 13.48 8.27
N ARG A 1089 -14.77 14.80 8.31
CA ARG A 1089 -15.96 15.52 7.85
C ARG A 1089 -15.56 16.67 6.95
N PHE A 1090 -16.24 16.78 5.82
CA PHE A 1090 -16.13 17.92 4.94
C PHE A 1090 -16.86 19.11 5.56
N ASP A 1091 -16.15 20.23 5.75
CA ASP A 1091 -16.75 21.49 6.16
C ASP A 1091 -17.03 22.35 4.92
N PRO A 1092 -18.31 22.53 4.52
CA PRO A 1092 -18.65 23.34 3.35
C PRO A 1092 -18.34 24.83 3.53
N GLU A 1093 -18.28 25.33 4.77
CA GLU A 1093 -17.98 26.73 5.07
C GLU A 1093 -16.51 27.06 4.84
N MET A 1094 -15.63 26.10 5.10
CA MET A 1094 -14.19 26.22 4.89
C MET A 1094 -13.70 25.58 3.59
N ALA A 1095 -14.53 24.76 2.93
CA ALA A 1095 -14.16 23.87 1.82
C ALA A 1095 -12.97 22.94 2.15
N VAL A 1096 -12.86 22.52 3.41
CA VAL A 1096 -11.73 21.70 3.89
C VAL A 1096 -12.25 20.48 4.64
N TRP A 1097 -11.61 19.35 4.41
CA TRP A 1097 -11.76 18.15 5.24
C TRP A 1097 -11.06 18.33 6.58
N SER A 1098 -11.80 18.11 7.67
CA SER A 1098 -11.28 18.16 9.03
C SER A 1098 -11.38 16.80 9.71
N ARG A 1099 -10.38 16.48 10.53
CA ARG A 1099 -10.36 15.24 11.33
C ARG A 1099 -10.71 15.55 12.76
N ARG A 1100 -11.70 14.84 13.29
CA ARG A 1100 -12.14 14.96 14.67
C ARG A 1100 -11.97 13.65 15.41
N MET A 1101 -11.34 13.71 16.57
CA MET A 1101 -11.27 12.56 17.47
C MET A 1101 -12.64 12.33 18.14
N ILE A 1102 -13.13 11.09 18.10
CA ILE A 1102 -14.40 10.69 18.70
C ILE A 1102 -14.16 10.06 20.07
N LYS A 1103 -13.22 9.10 20.14
CA LYS A 1103 -12.82 8.42 21.38
C LYS A 1103 -11.36 7.96 21.24
N ALA A 1104 -10.55 8.25 22.25
CA ALA A 1104 -9.19 7.76 22.40
C ALA A 1104 -8.97 7.35 23.86
N LEU A 1105 -7.85 6.69 24.14
CA LEU A 1105 -7.44 6.40 25.51
C LEU A 1105 -7.05 7.71 26.22
N ASP A 1106 -7.51 7.94 27.44
CA ASP A 1106 -7.14 9.13 28.21
C ASP A 1106 -5.64 9.12 28.53
N CYS A 1107 -4.90 10.11 28.02
CA CYS A 1107 -3.45 10.24 28.21
C CYS A 1107 -3.00 10.35 29.68
N GLU A 1108 -3.91 10.64 30.62
CA GLU A 1108 -3.59 10.74 32.06
C GLU A 1108 -3.53 9.38 32.77
N SER A 1109 -3.87 8.27 32.09
CA SER A 1109 -3.93 6.92 32.67
C SER A 1109 -2.79 5.99 32.26
N GLN A 1110 -1.79 6.48 31.52
CA GLN A 1110 -0.62 5.70 31.06
C GLN A 1110 0.60 5.81 31.99
#